data_AF-A0A496Z852-F1
#
_entry.id   AF-A0A496Z852-F1
#
_cell.length_a   1.000
_cell.length_b   1.000
_cell.length_c   1.000
_cell.angle_alpha   90.00
_cell.angle_beta   90.00
_cell.angle_gamma   90.00
#
_symmetry.space_group_name_H-M   'P 1'
#
loop_
_entity.id
_entity.type
_entity.pdbx_description
1 polymer ?
#
loop_
_entity_poly.entity_id
_entity_poly.type
_entity_poly.pdbx_seq_one_letter_code
_entity_poly.pdbx_strand_id
1 'polypeptide(L)'
;IVDTPTNPVADMNWADRVKYYDLPLQWSSTNYWTREAEDQPDGERFDDFMTSHNIKPLGNETTSIDEPLIFSFDDIVLVNAAGSQNIRDKNASGSARDRSAEHSRLTLLYTDYEDEFKLKIHNGRTSHPYFSNIDISENLIHDIPPYSRLIIFCSDFYSIWDQRSRQVSGFDFDANHVLGARAAVLNDTSVHRSVNCCVNLTTFRPANDYCQYKCGNYELHYLHHCGDINNNPLSYLMVYWHCRFRLHSDTPATDPTLDANWRENFEREGMTDAMERTNRPYLLEKINGPQDIVIRPYHFYEAKLDERGGRHKCWVEVSKEDGAWMTPELAKFEQESYHERAGIYGTHDDTIQDVDGTSYLPLTSSHEFGHATGCFDDYLYSLEVGDERYSGIPSFSQPFTAPGGPYSRDLLARMYHNRSPRMRNFWHFINWINDESAGDLNDFLDGTTFKLTYTFTGTASPIEMDLSNNRYRDTCRPSYRRNNHTMGTTGRCRLLLYKTGGETSHTLHSSHVFDGILVVQMLFLLDFNRGFWDWIRGIGWDRVRRRNWIVQHILRPLNGLNRYYLSGPSGNDFETTIMIFRPFFWIGSSPPITPTYEIEVNYRGNEFEPDGNEIEVGNNVNAQRLIRYFIGKTGTGNVNENDLSSIATWMDRTLGVSGFSVERL
;
A
#
# COMPACT_ATOMS: atom_id res chain seq x y z
N ILE A 1 -12.41 48.01 -21.96
CA ILE A 1 -11.95 46.91 -21.10
C ILE A 1 -13.22 46.32 -20.54
N VAL A 2 -13.68 45.21 -21.11
CA VAL A 2 -14.84 44.49 -20.58
C VAL A 2 -14.25 43.60 -19.51
N ASP A 3 -14.48 43.94 -18.24
CA ASP A 3 -14.15 43.07 -17.12
C ASP A 3 -14.90 41.76 -17.34
N THR A 4 -14.13 40.68 -17.51
CA THR A 4 -14.63 39.32 -17.38
C THR A 4 -15.33 39.23 -16.02
N PRO A 5 -16.58 38.76 -15.91
CA PRO A 5 -17.19 38.57 -14.62
C PRO A 5 -16.36 37.52 -13.87
N THR A 6 -15.62 37.95 -12.84
CA THR A 6 -15.07 37.03 -11.85
C THR A 6 -16.27 36.34 -11.23
N ASN A 7 -16.42 35.02 -11.42
CA ASN A 7 -17.41 34.24 -10.70
C ASN A 7 -16.92 34.14 -9.24
N PRO A 8 -17.38 35.00 -8.32
CA PRO A 8 -16.74 35.14 -7.02
C PRO A 8 -16.86 33.87 -6.17
N VAL A 9 -17.79 32.98 -6.52
CA VAL A 9 -18.01 31.68 -5.87
C VAL A 9 -16.99 30.64 -6.32
N ALA A 10 -16.49 30.72 -7.56
CA ALA A 10 -15.49 29.79 -8.08
C ALA A 10 -14.11 30.00 -7.45
N ASP A 11 -13.83 31.22 -6.96
CA ASP A 11 -12.57 31.59 -6.31
C ASP A 11 -12.61 31.45 -4.78
N MET A 12 -13.71 30.95 -4.20
CA MET A 12 -13.85 30.77 -2.75
C MET A 12 -13.03 29.59 -2.26
N ASN A 13 -12.46 29.71 -1.07
CA ASN A 13 -11.95 28.54 -0.34
C ASN A 13 -13.11 27.57 -0.02
N TRP A 14 -12.78 26.31 0.27
CA TRP A 14 -13.78 25.27 0.52
C TRP A 14 -14.77 25.65 1.64
N ALA A 15 -14.28 26.18 2.77
CA ALA A 15 -15.10 26.51 3.93
C ALA A 15 -16.14 27.60 3.65
N ASP A 16 -15.82 28.55 2.76
CA ASP A 16 -16.78 29.55 2.29
C ASP A 16 -17.68 29.01 1.20
N ARG A 17 -17.14 28.20 0.28
CA ARG A 17 -17.87 27.62 -0.85
C ARG A 17 -19.03 26.73 -0.44
N VAL A 18 -18.87 25.94 0.63
CA VAL A 18 -19.92 25.02 1.12
C VAL A 18 -21.09 25.73 1.79
N LYS A 19 -21.00 27.04 2.07
CA LYS A 19 -22.12 27.85 2.58
C LYS A 19 -23.14 28.19 1.50
N TYR A 20 -22.82 27.94 0.23
CA TYR A 20 -23.67 28.25 -0.91
C TYR A 20 -24.30 26.99 -1.49
N TYR A 21 -25.53 27.14 -2.00
CA TYR A 21 -26.24 26.07 -2.68
C TYR A 21 -26.25 26.30 -4.19
N ASP A 22 -25.83 25.28 -4.94
CA ASP A 22 -25.71 25.37 -6.40
C ASP A 22 -27.07 25.20 -7.06
N LEU A 23 -27.81 26.28 -7.30
CA LEU A 23 -29.10 26.17 -7.98
C LEU A 23 -28.93 25.79 -9.47
N PRO A 24 -29.79 24.91 -10.01
CA PRO A 24 -29.77 24.61 -11.43
C PRO A 24 -30.25 25.82 -12.26
N LEU A 25 -29.59 26.08 -13.39
CA LEU A 25 -30.02 27.12 -14.34
C LEU A 25 -31.39 26.82 -14.95
N GLN A 26 -31.71 25.54 -15.12
CA GLN A 26 -32.97 25.04 -15.64
C GLN A 26 -33.36 23.79 -14.85
N TRP A 27 -34.65 23.65 -14.57
CA TRP A 27 -35.21 22.51 -13.84
C TRP A 27 -36.57 22.14 -14.45
N SER A 28 -36.91 20.86 -14.40
CA SER A 28 -38.23 20.33 -14.78
C SER A 28 -38.67 19.26 -13.76
N SER A 29 -39.95 19.25 -13.40
CA SER A 29 -40.51 18.19 -12.54
C SER A 29 -40.66 16.85 -13.28
N THR A 30 -40.73 16.84 -14.61
CA THR A 30 -40.77 15.61 -15.41
C THR A 30 -39.64 14.67 -15.02
N ASN A 31 -39.96 13.39 -14.78
CA ASN A 31 -39.04 12.33 -14.36
C ASN A 31 -38.37 12.52 -12.99
N TYR A 32 -38.63 13.60 -12.26
CA TYR A 32 -38.02 13.89 -10.97
C TYR A 32 -38.63 13.01 -9.86
N TRP A 33 -37.85 12.63 -8.84
CA TRP A 33 -38.39 11.90 -7.68
C TRP A 33 -39.23 12.83 -6.81
N THR A 34 -40.47 12.45 -6.56
CA THR A 34 -41.48 13.26 -5.85
C THR A 34 -41.86 12.57 -4.54
N ARG A 35 -41.85 13.34 -3.45
CA ARG A 35 -42.12 12.89 -2.07
C ARG A 35 -43.29 13.68 -1.47
N GLU A 36 -43.93 13.12 -0.45
CA GLU A 36 -45.00 13.77 0.32
C GLU A 36 -44.49 14.65 1.48
N ALA A 37 -43.30 14.34 2.01
CA ALA A 37 -42.69 15.07 3.14
C ALA A 37 -41.16 15.10 3.01
N GLU A 38 -40.50 16.08 3.64
CA GLU A 38 -39.04 16.28 3.55
C GLU A 38 -38.26 15.06 4.08
N ASP A 39 -38.76 14.41 5.14
CA ASP A 39 -38.13 13.29 5.80
C ASP A 39 -38.57 11.91 5.25
N GLN A 40 -39.35 11.86 4.16
CA GLN A 40 -39.80 10.60 3.58
C GLN A 40 -38.87 10.13 2.45
N PRO A 41 -38.25 8.94 2.58
CA PRO A 41 -37.44 8.36 1.51
C PRO A 41 -38.30 7.79 0.38
N ASP A 42 -39.53 7.38 0.71
CA ASP A 42 -40.49 6.79 -0.21
C ASP A 42 -41.10 7.86 -1.12
N GLY A 43 -41.29 7.51 -2.37
CA GLY A 43 -41.78 8.40 -3.41
C GLY A 43 -41.88 7.66 -4.74
N GLU A 44 -42.19 8.41 -5.78
CA GLU A 44 -42.25 7.89 -7.16
C GLU A 44 -41.74 8.97 -8.11
N ARG A 45 -41.47 8.60 -9.38
CA ARG A 45 -41.25 9.64 -10.40
C ARG A 45 -42.50 10.50 -10.53
N PHE A 46 -42.31 11.78 -10.83
CA PHE A 46 -43.39 12.77 -10.83
C PHE A 46 -44.65 12.30 -11.59
N ASP A 47 -44.53 11.80 -12.81
CA ASP A 47 -45.71 11.39 -13.58
C ASP A 47 -46.44 10.18 -12.95
N ASP A 48 -45.68 9.23 -12.40
CA ASP A 48 -46.22 8.08 -11.67
C ASP A 48 -46.89 8.53 -10.38
N PHE A 49 -46.20 9.38 -9.59
CA PHE A 49 -46.71 9.95 -8.33
C PHE A 49 -48.03 10.69 -8.54
N MET A 50 -48.08 11.56 -9.55
CA MET A 50 -49.27 12.35 -9.86
C MET A 50 -50.43 11.46 -10.34
N THR A 51 -50.12 10.35 -11.01
CA THR A 51 -51.12 9.35 -11.45
C THR A 51 -51.63 8.52 -10.27
N SER A 52 -50.73 7.96 -9.46
CA SER A 52 -51.04 7.08 -8.32
C SER A 52 -51.80 7.82 -7.22
N HIS A 53 -51.49 9.09 -6.99
CA HIS A 53 -52.15 9.96 -6.02
C HIS A 53 -53.32 10.77 -6.61
N ASN A 54 -53.63 10.57 -7.90
CA ASN A 54 -54.73 11.24 -8.61
C ASN A 54 -54.66 12.78 -8.55
N ILE A 55 -53.47 13.38 -8.67
CA ILE A 55 -53.23 14.83 -8.56
C ILE A 55 -53.18 15.49 -9.96
N LYS A 56 -53.77 16.67 -10.12
CA LYS A 56 -53.71 17.46 -11.37
C LYS A 56 -52.27 17.82 -11.77
N PRO A 57 -51.90 17.70 -13.05
CA PRO A 57 -52.79 17.56 -14.20
C PRO A 57 -53.13 16.12 -14.61
N LEU A 58 -52.53 15.09 -13.98
CA LEU A 58 -52.71 13.69 -14.38
C LEU A 58 -53.89 13.00 -13.67
N GLY A 59 -54.40 13.62 -12.60
CA GLY A 59 -55.64 13.24 -11.92
C GLY A 59 -56.57 14.43 -11.64
N ASN A 60 -57.40 14.31 -10.60
CA ASN A 60 -58.48 15.25 -10.27
C ASN A 60 -58.26 16.06 -8.99
N GLU A 61 -57.43 15.59 -8.08
CA GLU A 61 -57.12 16.21 -6.79
C GLU A 61 -56.08 17.33 -6.94
N THR A 62 -55.92 18.14 -5.89
CA THR A 62 -54.95 19.24 -5.82
C THR A 62 -54.19 19.18 -4.51
N THR A 63 -52.91 19.52 -4.54
CA THR A 63 -52.10 19.64 -3.32
C THR A 63 -52.38 20.94 -2.57
N SER A 64 -51.89 21.04 -1.33
CA SER A 64 -52.01 22.23 -0.49
C SER A 64 -50.65 22.64 0.06
N ILE A 65 -50.58 23.76 0.78
CA ILE A 65 -49.35 24.17 1.47
C ILE A 65 -48.99 23.21 2.62
N ASP A 66 -49.98 22.52 3.17
CA ASP A 66 -49.81 21.56 4.27
C ASP A 66 -49.46 20.15 3.74
N GLU A 67 -49.64 19.92 2.44
CA GLU A 67 -49.34 18.66 1.72
C GLU A 67 -48.60 18.99 0.41
N PRO A 68 -47.38 19.55 0.48
CA PRO A 68 -46.64 19.97 -0.70
C PRO A 68 -46.07 18.78 -1.48
N LEU A 69 -45.82 18.98 -2.78
CA LEU A 69 -44.96 18.09 -3.55
C LEU A 69 -43.50 18.48 -3.29
N ILE A 70 -42.68 17.53 -2.86
CA ILE A 70 -41.29 17.79 -2.48
C ILE A 70 -40.34 17.15 -3.48
N PHE A 71 -39.37 17.96 -3.93
CA PHE A 71 -38.30 17.59 -4.84
C PHE A 71 -36.96 17.92 -4.20
N SER A 72 -36.00 17.00 -4.27
CA SER A 72 -34.63 17.25 -3.80
C SER A 72 -33.72 17.60 -4.98
N PHE A 73 -33.19 18.83 -5.02
CA PHE A 73 -32.18 19.19 -6.01
C PHE A 73 -30.85 18.46 -5.80
N ASP A 74 -30.70 17.72 -4.70
CA ASP A 74 -29.55 16.88 -4.45
C ASP A 74 -29.66 15.46 -4.97
N ASP A 75 -30.87 15.01 -5.38
CA ASP A 75 -31.03 13.76 -6.12
C ASP A 75 -30.00 13.71 -7.26
N ILE A 76 -29.33 12.57 -7.40
CA ILE A 76 -28.12 12.43 -8.23
C ILE A 76 -28.45 11.68 -9.51
N VAL A 77 -27.94 12.19 -10.64
CA VAL A 77 -27.87 11.45 -11.90
C VAL A 77 -26.43 11.32 -12.36
N LEU A 78 -26.08 10.14 -12.90
CA LEU A 78 -24.77 9.92 -13.51
C LEU A 78 -24.75 10.56 -14.90
N VAL A 79 -23.68 11.29 -15.21
CA VAL A 79 -23.45 11.84 -16.55
C VAL A 79 -22.03 11.57 -17.02
N ASN A 80 -21.85 11.42 -18.33
CA ASN A 80 -20.51 11.38 -18.91
C ASN A 80 -19.89 12.79 -18.97
N ALA A 81 -18.64 12.90 -19.42
CA ALA A 81 -17.94 14.19 -19.55
C ALA A 81 -18.66 15.21 -20.48
N ALA A 82 -19.52 14.75 -21.40
CA ALA A 82 -20.33 15.60 -22.26
C ALA A 82 -21.69 15.99 -21.64
N GLY A 83 -22.02 15.48 -20.45
CA GLY A 83 -23.28 15.71 -19.74
C GLY A 83 -24.42 14.75 -20.12
N SER A 84 -24.16 13.70 -20.90
CA SER A 84 -25.20 12.74 -21.30
C SER A 84 -25.53 11.77 -20.16
N GLN A 85 -26.83 11.54 -19.95
CA GLN A 85 -27.38 10.62 -18.94
C GLN A 85 -27.54 9.17 -19.44
N ASN A 86 -27.12 8.86 -20.67
CA ASN A 86 -27.21 7.53 -21.27
C ASN A 86 -26.09 6.60 -20.76
N ILE A 87 -26.04 6.38 -19.45
CA ILE A 87 -25.02 5.58 -18.77
C ILE A 87 -25.43 4.11 -18.75
N ARG A 88 -24.51 3.20 -19.07
CA ARG A 88 -24.79 1.76 -19.14
C ARG A 88 -23.92 0.98 -18.17
N ASP A 89 -24.42 -0.17 -17.73
CA ASP A 89 -23.61 -1.17 -17.03
C ASP A 89 -22.58 -1.77 -18.02
N LYS A 90 -21.61 -2.52 -17.50
CA LYS A 90 -20.59 -3.21 -18.30
C LYS A 90 -20.49 -4.67 -17.88
N ASN A 91 -20.40 -5.55 -18.87
CA ASN A 91 -20.06 -6.94 -18.60
C ASN A 91 -18.59 -7.11 -18.17
N ALA A 92 -18.19 -8.33 -17.84
CA ALA A 92 -16.82 -8.66 -17.44
C ALA A 92 -15.73 -8.30 -18.48
N SER A 93 -16.07 -8.22 -19.78
CA SER A 93 -15.14 -7.78 -20.84
C SER A 93 -15.09 -6.26 -21.02
N GLY A 94 -15.94 -5.52 -20.32
CA GLY A 94 -16.09 -4.06 -20.42
C GLY A 94 -17.08 -3.60 -21.49
N SER A 95 -17.84 -4.52 -22.11
CA SER A 95 -18.85 -4.18 -23.11
C SER A 95 -20.13 -3.69 -22.45
N ALA A 96 -20.76 -2.67 -23.04
CA ALA A 96 -21.98 -2.08 -22.50
C ALA A 96 -23.14 -3.08 -22.38
N ARG A 97 -23.91 -2.97 -21.31
CA ARG A 97 -25.12 -3.74 -21.02
C ARG A 97 -26.16 -2.84 -20.35
N ASP A 98 -27.43 -3.26 -20.40
CA ASP A 98 -28.49 -2.56 -19.69
C ASP A 98 -28.32 -2.75 -18.18
N ARG A 99 -28.68 -1.69 -17.44
CA ARG A 99 -28.67 -1.70 -15.97
C ARG A 99 -29.76 -2.63 -15.46
N SER A 100 -29.56 -3.22 -14.30
CA SER A 100 -30.57 -4.05 -13.66
C SER A 100 -30.44 -4.01 -12.14
N ALA A 101 -31.57 -3.98 -11.43
CA ALA A 101 -31.61 -3.98 -9.97
C ALA A 101 -30.86 -5.18 -9.36
N GLU A 102 -30.97 -6.35 -10.00
CA GLU A 102 -30.37 -7.57 -9.50
C GLU A 102 -28.84 -7.58 -9.58
N HIS A 103 -28.23 -6.91 -10.56
CA HIS A 103 -26.83 -7.15 -10.90
C HIS A 103 -25.97 -5.90 -11.09
N SER A 104 -26.56 -4.74 -11.38
CA SER A 104 -25.82 -3.50 -11.37
C SER A 104 -25.48 -3.14 -9.91
N ARG A 105 -24.24 -2.73 -9.69
CA ARG A 105 -23.74 -2.33 -8.37
C ARG A 105 -22.97 -1.03 -8.53
N LEU A 106 -23.16 -0.14 -7.58
CA LEU A 106 -22.37 1.07 -7.44
C LEU A 106 -21.88 1.19 -6.00
N THR A 107 -20.91 2.07 -5.80
CA THR A 107 -20.50 2.56 -4.49
C THR A 107 -20.75 4.05 -4.45
N LEU A 108 -21.57 4.51 -3.51
CA LEU A 108 -21.71 5.93 -3.19
C LEU A 108 -20.83 6.24 -1.98
N LEU A 109 -19.87 7.13 -2.17
CA LEU A 109 -18.95 7.59 -1.13
C LEU A 109 -19.30 9.01 -0.71
N TYR A 110 -19.34 9.25 0.59
CA TYR A 110 -19.61 10.54 1.20
C TYR A 110 -18.57 10.86 2.27
N THR A 111 -18.41 12.14 2.59
CA THR A 111 -17.48 12.60 3.62
C THR A 111 -18.25 12.93 4.88
N ASP A 112 -18.01 12.18 5.95
CA ASP A 112 -18.77 12.27 7.19
C ASP A 112 -18.31 13.46 8.05
N TYR A 113 -19.11 14.53 8.06
CA TYR A 113 -18.85 15.76 8.82
C TYR A 113 -18.58 15.50 10.31
N GLU A 114 -19.33 14.57 10.92
CA GLU A 114 -19.21 14.26 12.36
C GLU A 114 -17.95 13.46 12.71
N ASP A 115 -17.27 12.92 11.69
CA ASP A 115 -16.07 12.10 11.82
C ASP A 115 -14.92 12.70 11.00
N GLU A 116 -14.72 14.02 11.13
CA GLU A 116 -13.63 14.78 10.50
C GLU A 116 -13.53 14.52 8.98
N PHE A 117 -14.69 14.55 8.33
CA PHE A 117 -14.87 14.32 6.90
C PHE A 117 -14.22 13.02 6.41
N LYS A 118 -14.22 11.96 7.24
CA LYS A 118 -13.80 10.61 6.82
C LYS A 118 -14.67 10.12 5.67
N LEU A 119 -14.03 9.58 4.63
CA LEU A 119 -14.71 9.01 3.48
C LEU A 119 -15.35 7.68 3.89
N LYS A 120 -16.66 7.55 3.70
CA LYS A 120 -17.46 6.38 4.08
C LYS A 120 -18.32 5.93 2.91
N ILE A 121 -18.64 4.64 2.91
CA ILE A 121 -19.58 4.03 1.96
C ILE A 121 -21.00 4.24 2.51
N HIS A 122 -21.88 4.83 1.69
CA HIS A 122 -23.29 4.98 2.04
C HIS A 122 -24.00 3.63 1.94
N ASN A 123 -24.79 3.30 2.97
CA ASN A 123 -25.72 2.17 2.97
C ASN A 123 -25.10 0.87 2.42
N GLY A 124 -23.92 0.48 2.93
CA GLY A 124 -23.19 -0.69 2.44
C GLY A 124 -24.00 -2.00 2.52
N ARG A 125 -23.94 -2.83 1.49
CA ARG A 125 -24.66 -4.12 1.46
C ARG A 125 -24.06 -5.11 2.46
N THR A 126 -24.90 -5.93 3.08
CA THR A 126 -24.43 -6.95 4.03
C THR A 126 -23.45 -7.96 3.41
N SER A 127 -23.67 -8.39 2.16
CA SER A 127 -22.81 -9.40 1.50
C SER A 127 -21.58 -8.82 0.82
N HIS A 128 -21.63 -7.55 0.41
CA HIS A 128 -20.53 -6.85 -0.27
C HIS A 128 -20.49 -5.41 0.25
N PRO A 129 -19.91 -5.16 1.44
CA PRO A 129 -20.05 -3.88 2.14
C PRO A 129 -19.50 -2.66 1.40
N TYR A 130 -18.61 -2.86 0.43
CA TYR A 130 -18.12 -1.82 -0.47
C TYR A 130 -19.09 -1.44 -1.60
N PHE A 131 -20.18 -2.17 -1.83
CA PHE A 131 -21.26 -1.71 -2.69
C PHE A 131 -22.37 -1.10 -1.85
N SER A 132 -22.90 0.03 -2.29
CA SER A 132 -24.08 0.63 -1.68
C SER A 132 -25.32 -0.18 -2.03
N ASN A 133 -26.28 -0.22 -1.11
CA ASN A 133 -27.58 -0.84 -1.27
C ASN A 133 -28.54 0.12 -1.98
N ILE A 134 -28.16 0.57 -3.17
CA ILE A 134 -28.92 1.48 -4.03
C ILE A 134 -29.28 0.73 -5.31
N ASP A 135 -30.56 0.83 -5.73
CA ASP A 135 -30.97 0.41 -7.07
C ASP A 135 -30.56 1.46 -8.10
N ILE A 136 -29.86 1.02 -9.14
CA ILE A 136 -29.45 1.84 -10.28
C ILE A 136 -29.96 1.26 -11.61
N SER A 137 -31.03 0.46 -11.57
CA SER A 137 -31.80 0.07 -12.75
C SER A 137 -32.17 1.30 -13.58
N GLU A 138 -32.50 2.39 -12.88
CA GLU A 138 -32.66 3.72 -13.43
C GLU A 138 -31.46 4.63 -13.10
N ASN A 139 -31.20 5.63 -13.95
CA ASN A 139 -30.14 6.61 -13.70
C ASN A 139 -30.66 7.76 -12.81
N LEU A 140 -31.10 7.44 -11.60
CA LEU A 140 -31.56 8.39 -10.60
C LEU A 140 -31.32 7.80 -9.20
N ILE A 141 -30.62 8.53 -8.36
CA ILE A 141 -30.29 8.13 -6.98
C ILE A 141 -30.88 9.17 -6.04
N HIS A 142 -31.85 8.76 -5.23
CA HIS A 142 -32.61 9.63 -4.33
C HIS A 142 -32.41 9.32 -2.84
N ASP A 143 -31.83 8.16 -2.52
CA ASP A 143 -31.28 7.83 -1.20
C ASP A 143 -29.81 8.26 -1.15
N ILE A 144 -29.57 9.46 -0.63
CA ILE A 144 -28.25 10.10 -0.62
C ILE A 144 -27.93 10.69 0.76
N PRO A 145 -26.71 10.50 1.28
CA PRO A 145 -26.27 11.19 2.47
C PRO A 145 -25.82 12.63 2.12
N PRO A 146 -25.86 13.55 3.09
CA PRO A 146 -25.17 14.84 2.99
C PRO A 146 -23.69 14.63 2.64
N TYR A 147 -23.11 15.60 1.93
CA TYR A 147 -21.69 15.58 1.53
C TYR A 147 -21.29 14.34 0.69
N SER A 148 -22.21 13.84 -0.13
CA SER A 148 -21.92 12.87 -1.18
C SER A 148 -20.84 13.41 -2.13
N ARG A 149 -19.78 12.62 -2.38
CA ARG A 149 -18.57 13.10 -3.08
C ARG A 149 -18.23 12.32 -4.34
N LEU A 150 -18.45 11.01 -4.36
CA LEU A 150 -18.01 10.16 -5.46
C LEU A 150 -18.95 8.96 -5.64
N ILE A 151 -19.29 8.63 -6.88
CA ILE A 151 -19.89 7.33 -7.22
C ILE A 151 -18.91 6.51 -8.06
N ILE A 152 -18.70 5.26 -7.66
CA ILE A 152 -17.96 4.28 -8.46
C ILE A 152 -18.98 3.34 -9.10
N PHE A 153 -19.01 3.30 -10.43
CA PHE A 153 -19.91 2.44 -11.19
C PHE A 153 -19.17 1.80 -12.37
N CYS A 154 -19.07 0.48 -12.40
CA CYS A 154 -18.37 -0.27 -13.46
C CYS A 154 -16.89 0.13 -13.66
N SER A 155 -16.15 0.34 -12.57
CA SER A 155 -14.78 0.91 -12.54
C SER A 155 -14.65 2.34 -13.05
N ASP A 156 -15.77 3.02 -13.37
CA ASP A 156 -15.77 4.44 -13.71
C ASP A 156 -16.08 5.28 -12.47
N PHE A 157 -15.46 6.46 -12.40
CA PHE A 157 -15.51 7.37 -11.25
C PHE A 157 -16.31 8.61 -11.62
N TYR A 158 -17.42 8.83 -10.93
CA TYR A 158 -18.34 9.95 -11.14
C TYR A 158 -18.25 10.91 -9.96
N SER A 159 -17.53 12.02 -10.14
CA SER A 159 -17.34 13.03 -9.10
C SER A 159 -18.60 13.86 -8.90
N ILE A 160 -18.95 14.10 -7.65
CA ILE A 160 -20.07 14.94 -7.23
C ILE A 160 -19.50 16.21 -6.62
N TRP A 161 -19.81 17.35 -7.22
CA TRP A 161 -19.40 18.66 -6.72
C TRP A 161 -20.51 19.69 -6.95
N ASP A 162 -20.36 20.56 -7.94
CA ASP A 162 -21.21 21.73 -8.18
C ASP A 162 -22.02 21.68 -9.49
N GLN A 163 -21.87 20.59 -10.25
CA GLN A 163 -22.52 20.45 -11.54
C GLN A 163 -23.97 19.97 -11.42
N ARG A 164 -24.81 20.45 -12.34
CA ARG A 164 -26.22 20.08 -12.48
C ARG A 164 -26.48 19.41 -13.83
N SER A 165 -27.44 18.50 -13.87
CA SER A 165 -27.88 17.89 -15.11
C SER A 165 -28.51 18.95 -16.01
N ARG A 166 -28.19 18.90 -17.30
CA ARG A 166 -28.60 19.90 -18.30
C ARG A 166 -29.02 19.24 -19.60
N GLN A 167 -29.77 19.97 -20.42
CA GLN A 167 -30.10 19.51 -21.77
C GLN A 167 -28.85 19.55 -22.65
N VAL A 168 -28.40 18.38 -23.08
CA VAL A 168 -27.30 18.18 -24.03
C VAL A 168 -27.80 17.38 -25.23
N SER A 169 -26.96 17.21 -26.26
CA SER A 169 -27.30 16.35 -27.39
C SER A 169 -27.66 14.93 -26.92
N GLY A 170 -28.84 14.45 -27.29
CA GLY A 170 -29.36 13.14 -26.89
C GLY A 170 -30.02 13.11 -25.50
N PHE A 171 -30.31 14.27 -24.91
CA PHE A 171 -31.24 14.37 -23.77
C PHE A 171 -32.66 14.00 -24.22
N ASP A 172 -33.33 13.13 -23.47
CA ASP A 172 -34.64 12.59 -23.82
C ASP A 172 -35.47 12.28 -22.57
N PHE A 173 -36.63 12.92 -22.43
CA PHE A 173 -37.55 12.64 -21.31
C PHE A 173 -38.17 11.23 -21.42
N ASP A 174 -38.36 10.69 -22.64
CA ASP A 174 -38.88 9.34 -22.83
C ASP A 174 -37.85 8.27 -22.41
N ALA A 175 -36.59 8.65 -22.26
CA ALA A 175 -35.51 7.83 -21.72
C ALA A 175 -35.28 8.04 -20.21
N ASN A 176 -36.27 8.62 -19.51
CA ASN A 176 -36.25 8.91 -18.07
C ASN A 176 -35.15 9.89 -17.61
N HIS A 177 -34.66 10.75 -18.51
CA HIS A 177 -33.66 11.77 -18.14
C HIS A 177 -34.26 12.86 -17.26
N VAL A 178 -33.45 13.38 -16.34
CA VAL A 178 -33.85 14.37 -15.32
C VAL A 178 -33.11 15.68 -15.56
N LEU A 179 -33.80 16.83 -15.50
CA LEU A 179 -33.23 18.16 -15.71
C LEU A 179 -33.12 18.93 -14.39
N GLY A 180 -31.92 19.42 -14.06
CA GLY A 180 -31.66 20.24 -12.87
C GLY A 180 -31.24 19.48 -11.61
N ALA A 181 -31.14 18.15 -11.68
CA ALA A 181 -30.63 17.31 -10.61
C ALA A 181 -29.12 17.49 -10.39
N ARG A 182 -28.57 17.03 -9.26
CA ARG A 182 -27.12 16.99 -9.04
C ARG A 182 -26.48 16.03 -10.04
N ALA A 183 -25.44 16.48 -10.74
CA ALA A 183 -24.73 15.65 -11.70
C ALA A 183 -23.49 15.01 -11.05
N ALA A 184 -23.43 13.69 -11.04
CA ALA A 184 -22.19 12.97 -10.80
C ALA A 184 -21.48 12.80 -12.16
N VAL A 185 -20.38 13.50 -12.35
CA VAL A 185 -19.73 13.66 -13.65
C VAL A 185 -18.56 12.70 -13.78
N LEU A 186 -18.57 11.89 -14.85
CA LEU A 186 -17.50 10.95 -15.15
C LEU A 186 -16.14 11.66 -15.29
N ASN A 187 -15.20 11.33 -14.41
CA ASN A 187 -13.83 11.85 -14.35
C ASN A 187 -13.77 13.37 -14.46
N ASP A 188 -14.54 14.07 -13.61
CA ASP A 188 -14.61 15.53 -13.61
C ASP A 188 -13.25 16.17 -13.36
N THR A 189 -12.64 16.69 -14.43
CA THR A 189 -11.30 17.28 -14.37
C THR A 189 -11.26 18.61 -13.61
N SER A 190 -12.38 19.16 -13.15
CA SER A 190 -12.35 20.31 -12.25
C SER A 190 -12.02 19.93 -10.81
N VAL A 191 -12.24 18.67 -10.40
CA VAL A 191 -12.10 18.22 -9.01
C VAL A 191 -11.49 16.82 -8.84
N HIS A 192 -11.09 16.19 -9.94
CA HIS A 192 -10.57 14.82 -9.94
C HIS A 192 -9.49 14.62 -11.01
N ARG A 193 -8.40 13.95 -10.63
CA ARG A 193 -7.34 13.43 -11.53
C ARG A 193 -7.07 11.98 -11.18
N SER A 194 -6.72 11.17 -12.17
CA SER A 194 -6.33 9.78 -11.92
C SER A 194 -5.20 9.30 -12.83
N VAL A 195 -4.49 8.27 -12.37
CA VAL A 195 -3.46 7.58 -13.12
C VAL A 195 -3.54 6.07 -12.87
N ASN A 196 -3.20 5.28 -13.89
CA ASN A 196 -3.04 3.84 -13.76
C ASN A 196 -1.59 3.51 -13.39
N CYS A 197 -1.40 2.76 -12.31
CA CYS A 197 -0.10 2.31 -11.82
C CYS A 197 0.03 0.80 -12.06
N CYS A 198 0.68 0.40 -13.16
CA CYS A 198 0.81 -1.01 -13.53
C CYS A 198 2.23 -1.34 -14.00
N VAL A 199 2.77 -2.46 -13.52
CA VAL A 199 4.04 -3.02 -13.96
C VAL A 199 3.81 -3.91 -15.16
N ASN A 200 4.39 -3.56 -16.31
CA ASN A 200 4.38 -4.44 -17.48
C ASN A 200 5.27 -5.67 -17.20
N LEU A 201 4.67 -6.86 -17.12
CA LEU A 201 5.35 -8.13 -16.84
C LEU A 201 6.38 -8.55 -17.91
N THR A 202 6.28 -8.00 -19.13
CA THR A 202 7.06 -8.43 -20.29
C THR A 202 8.19 -7.48 -20.69
N THR A 203 8.06 -6.19 -20.35
CA THR A 203 9.12 -5.20 -20.55
C THR A 203 9.45 -4.59 -19.20
N PHE A 204 10.58 -5.00 -18.60
CA PHE A 204 11.17 -4.25 -17.50
C PHE A 204 11.65 -2.89 -18.04
N ARG A 205 10.72 -1.95 -18.12
CA ARG A 205 11.01 -0.54 -17.92
C ARG A 205 10.43 -0.25 -16.55
N PRO A 206 11.13 0.43 -15.63
CA PRO A 206 10.44 1.08 -14.53
C PRO A 206 9.51 2.10 -15.19
N ALA A 207 8.29 1.68 -15.53
CA ALA A 207 7.21 2.59 -15.80
C ALA A 207 6.82 3.13 -14.44
N ASN A 208 7.52 4.19 -14.06
CA ASN A 208 7.19 5.14 -13.01
C ASN A 208 7.55 4.66 -11.59
N ASP A 209 8.14 5.54 -10.79
CA ASP A 209 8.72 5.29 -9.46
C ASP A 209 7.69 4.89 -8.36
N TYR A 210 6.53 4.35 -8.73
CA TYR A 210 5.38 4.16 -7.84
C TYR A 210 4.90 2.69 -7.74
N CYS A 211 5.67 1.72 -8.25
CA CYS A 211 5.43 0.29 -8.05
C CYS A 211 6.75 -0.47 -7.92
N GLN A 212 6.79 -1.51 -7.08
CA GLN A 212 7.91 -2.46 -7.04
C GLN A 212 7.76 -3.57 -8.09
N TYR A 213 8.88 -4.25 -8.38
CA TYR A 213 8.91 -5.34 -9.36
C TYR A 213 7.89 -6.44 -9.04
N LYS A 214 7.11 -6.90 -10.03
CA LYS A 214 6.02 -7.89 -9.89
C LYS A 214 4.89 -7.51 -8.93
N CYS A 215 4.84 -6.28 -8.46
CA CYS A 215 3.75 -5.74 -7.66
C CYS A 215 3.02 -4.64 -8.44
N GLY A 216 1.84 -4.24 -7.98
CA GLY A 216 1.05 -3.19 -8.59
C GLY A 216 0.00 -3.71 -9.58
N ASN A 217 -0.51 -2.80 -10.43
CA ASN A 217 -1.77 -2.88 -11.18
C ASN A 217 -2.95 -2.37 -10.35
N TYR A 218 -2.92 -1.07 -10.04
CA TYR A 218 -3.94 -0.31 -9.32
C TYR A 218 -4.12 1.07 -9.96
N GLU A 219 -5.04 1.88 -9.44
CA GLU A 219 -5.25 3.26 -9.85
C GLU A 219 -5.08 4.22 -8.66
N LEU A 220 -4.55 5.41 -8.93
CA LEU A 220 -4.56 6.52 -7.99
C LEU A 220 -5.58 7.55 -8.45
N HIS A 221 -6.44 8.01 -7.55
CA HIS A 221 -7.43 9.05 -7.80
C HIS A 221 -7.27 10.17 -6.77
N TYR A 222 -6.82 11.34 -7.22
CA TYR A 222 -6.82 12.55 -6.41
C TYR A 222 -8.20 13.20 -6.48
N LEU A 223 -8.87 13.33 -5.34
CA LEU A 223 -10.19 13.94 -5.19
C LEU A 223 -10.03 15.26 -4.44
N HIS A 224 -10.32 16.36 -5.12
CA HIS A 224 -10.26 17.70 -4.54
C HIS A 224 -11.55 18.06 -3.79
N HIS A 225 -11.50 19.05 -2.90
CA HIS A 225 -12.67 19.59 -2.19
C HIS A 225 -13.53 18.55 -1.43
N CYS A 226 -12.91 17.83 -0.50
CA CYS A 226 -13.54 16.73 0.23
C CYS A 226 -13.89 17.04 1.69
N GLY A 227 -13.79 18.29 2.14
CA GLY A 227 -13.98 18.63 3.56
C GLY A 227 -12.98 19.65 4.05
N ASP A 228 -12.86 19.71 5.37
CA ASP A 228 -11.74 20.30 6.09
C ASP A 228 -11.35 19.46 7.31
N ILE A 229 -10.13 19.65 7.82
CA ILE A 229 -9.68 19.13 9.11
C ILE A 229 -9.07 20.30 9.86
N ASN A 230 -9.64 20.64 11.02
CA ASN A 230 -9.19 21.80 11.81
C ASN A 230 -9.16 23.12 11.01
N ASN A 231 -10.15 23.34 10.12
CA ASN A 231 -10.23 24.44 9.16
C ASN A 231 -9.22 24.40 7.99
N ASN A 232 -8.42 23.35 7.86
CA ASN A 232 -7.57 23.16 6.68
C ASN A 232 -8.34 22.37 5.62
N PRO A 233 -8.44 22.87 4.37
CA PRO A 233 -9.07 22.13 3.27
C PRO A 233 -8.57 20.68 3.18
N LEU A 234 -9.49 19.75 2.95
CA LEU A 234 -9.22 18.32 2.84
C LEU A 234 -9.38 17.85 1.40
N SER A 235 -8.43 17.06 0.93
CA SER A 235 -8.52 16.25 -0.29
C SER A 235 -8.23 14.78 0.02
N TYR A 236 -8.56 13.90 -0.92
CA TYR A 236 -8.26 12.47 -0.79
C TYR A 236 -7.34 12.00 -1.90
N LEU A 237 -6.43 11.09 -1.54
CA LEU A 237 -5.75 10.23 -2.51
C LEU A 237 -6.32 8.82 -2.36
N MET A 238 -7.22 8.44 -3.26
CA MET A 238 -7.78 7.10 -3.28
C MET A 238 -6.87 6.15 -4.05
N VAL A 239 -6.51 5.03 -3.42
CA VAL A 239 -5.77 3.90 -4.00
C VAL A 239 -6.79 2.82 -4.34
N TYR A 240 -7.13 2.68 -5.61
CA TYR A 240 -8.20 1.79 -6.07
C TYR A 240 -7.64 0.51 -6.69
N TRP A 241 -8.06 -0.64 -6.15
CA TRP A 241 -7.77 -1.95 -6.73
C TRP A 241 -9.01 -2.83 -6.74
N HIS A 242 -9.14 -3.65 -7.79
CA HIS A 242 -10.33 -4.49 -7.95
C HIS A 242 -10.03 -5.82 -8.63
N CYS A 243 -10.72 -6.87 -8.20
CA CYS A 243 -10.48 -8.24 -8.64
C CYS A 243 -11.76 -9.01 -8.99
N ARG A 244 -11.59 -10.28 -9.37
CA ARG A 244 -12.62 -11.31 -9.32
C ARG A 244 -12.08 -12.56 -8.67
N PHE A 245 -12.92 -13.26 -7.92
CA PHE A 245 -12.59 -14.53 -7.29
C PHE A 245 -13.01 -15.72 -8.14
N ARG A 246 -12.18 -16.76 -8.14
CA ARG A 246 -12.53 -18.08 -8.68
C ARG A 246 -11.84 -19.18 -7.87
N LEU A 247 -12.25 -20.42 -8.08
CA LEU A 247 -11.54 -21.56 -7.51
C LEU A 247 -10.28 -21.88 -8.33
N HIS A 248 -9.20 -22.20 -7.64
CA HIS A 248 -7.99 -22.75 -8.26
C HIS A 248 -8.24 -24.22 -8.69
N SER A 249 -7.45 -24.73 -9.62
CA SER A 249 -7.66 -26.06 -10.20
C SER A 249 -7.48 -27.24 -9.22
N ASP A 250 -6.78 -27.01 -8.12
CA ASP A 250 -6.58 -27.99 -7.04
C ASP A 250 -7.81 -28.12 -6.10
N THR A 251 -8.71 -27.13 -6.12
CA THR A 251 -9.92 -27.06 -5.30
C THR A 251 -11.16 -26.99 -6.19
N PRO A 252 -11.54 -28.10 -6.85
CA PRO A 252 -12.76 -28.11 -7.64
C PRO A 252 -13.98 -27.80 -6.76
N ALA A 253 -15.06 -27.28 -7.36
CA ALA A 253 -16.31 -26.99 -6.63
C ALA A 253 -16.95 -28.22 -5.94
N THR A 254 -16.52 -29.43 -6.33
CA THR A 254 -16.94 -30.70 -5.72
C THR A 254 -16.07 -31.14 -4.55
N ASP A 255 -15.05 -30.36 -4.18
CA ASP A 255 -14.14 -30.72 -3.08
C ASP A 255 -14.90 -30.68 -1.74
N PRO A 256 -14.94 -31.79 -0.97
CA PRO A 256 -15.66 -31.84 0.29
C PRO A 256 -15.07 -30.96 1.39
N THR A 257 -13.83 -30.47 1.25
CA THR A 257 -13.21 -29.56 2.22
C THR A 257 -13.44 -28.10 1.88
N LEU A 258 -14.03 -27.79 0.72
CA LEU A 258 -14.35 -26.42 0.34
C LEU A 258 -15.47 -25.90 1.24
N ASP A 259 -15.20 -24.86 2.03
CA ASP A 259 -16.23 -24.05 2.67
C ASP A 259 -17.27 -23.60 1.63
N ALA A 260 -18.54 -23.89 1.89
CA ALA A 260 -19.66 -23.49 1.04
C ALA A 260 -19.75 -21.97 0.83
N ASN A 261 -19.26 -21.19 1.79
CA ASN A 261 -19.27 -19.73 1.79
C ASN A 261 -17.93 -19.11 1.39
N TRP A 262 -16.98 -19.90 0.85
CA TRP A 262 -15.63 -19.42 0.53
C TRP A 262 -15.62 -18.08 -0.20
N ARG A 263 -16.50 -17.90 -1.19
CA ARG A 263 -16.57 -16.69 -2.01
C ARG A 263 -17.00 -15.49 -1.19
N GLU A 264 -18.08 -15.64 -0.43
CA GLU A 264 -18.59 -14.59 0.46
C GLU A 264 -17.58 -14.22 1.53
N ASN A 265 -16.85 -15.19 2.11
CA ASN A 265 -15.81 -14.91 3.11
C ASN A 265 -14.73 -13.97 2.55
N PHE A 266 -14.24 -14.20 1.32
CA PHE A 266 -13.26 -13.31 0.69
C PHE A 266 -13.88 -11.99 0.24
N GLU A 267 -15.06 -12.03 -0.40
CA GLU A 267 -15.73 -10.85 -0.93
C GLU A 267 -16.28 -9.94 0.16
N ARG A 268 -16.50 -10.43 1.39
CA ARG A 268 -17.01 -9.65 2.52
C ARG A 268 -15.92 -9.36 3.53
N GLU A 269 -15.47 -10.38 4.25
CA GLU A 269 -14.55 -10.23 5.39
C GLU A 269 -13.15 -9.89 4.89
N GLY A 270 -12.63 -10.65 3.92
CA GLY A 270 -11.27 -10.42 3.40
C GLY A 270 -11.05 -9.05 2.79
N MET A 271 -12.05 -8.50 2.09
CA MET A 271 -12.00 -7.13 1.57
C MET A 271 -12.14 -6.08 2.67
N THR A 272 -13.09 -6.26 3.60
CA THR A 272 -13.39 -5.27 4.64
C THR A 272 -12.24 -5.17 5.64
N ASP A 273 -11.75 -6.29 6.16
CA ASP A 273 -10.67 -6.34 7.14
C ASP A 273 -9.37 -5.78 6.55
N ALA A 274 -9.09 -6.07 5.27
CA ALA A 274 -7.93 -5.52 4.60
C ALA A 274 -8.03 -4.00 4.38
N MET A 275 -9.22 -3.47 4.06
CA MET A 275 -9.45 -2.02 3.97
C MET A 275 -9.31 -1.36 5.35
N GLU A 276 -9.91 -1.92 6.40
CA GLU A 276 -9.79 -1.42 7.77
C GLU A 276 -8.33 -1.38 8.22
N ARG A 277 -7.57 -2.46 7.97
CA ARG A 277 -6.15 -2.54 8.29
C ARG A 277 -5.30 -1.54 7.51
N THR A 278 -5.67 -1.27 6.26
CA THR A 278 -4.86 -0.42 5.37
C THR A 278 -5.15 1.08 5.54
N ASN A 279 -6.39 1.43 5.86
CA ASN A 279 -6.85 2.82 6.02
C ASN A 279 -6.51 3.39 7.40
N ARG A 280 -5.23 3.38 7.73
CA ARG A 280 -4.71 4.04 8.94
C ARG A 280 -4.90 5.56 8.82
N PRO A 281 -5.06 6.29 9.95
CA PRO A 281 -5.38 7.72 9.96
C PRO A 281 -4.14 8.57 9.68
N TYR A 282 -3.42 8.25 8.61
CA TYR A 282 -2.29 9.03 8.12
C TYR A 282 -2.79 10.24 7.35
N LEU A 283 -2.02 11.33 7.42
CA LEU A 283 -2.26 12.56 6.68
C LEU A 283 -1.02 12.93 5.88
N LEU A 284 -1.21 13.44 4.67
CA LEU A 284 -0.18 14.16 3.94
C LEU A 284 -0.33 15.63 4.27
N GLU A 285 0.68 16.17 4.94
CA GLU A 285 0.70 17.56 5.40
C GLU A 285 1.81 18.33 4.68
N LYS A 286 1.57 19.63 4.46
CA LYS A 286 2.48 20.50 3.73
C LYS A 286 3.84 20.59 4.40
N ILE A 287 4.89 20.47 3.59
CA ILE A 287 6.27 20.84 3.94
C ILE A 287 6.54 22.27 3.45
N ASN A 288 6.29 22.52 2.16
CA ASN A 288 6.57 23.79 1.51
C ASN A 288 5.61 24.02 0.34
N GLY A 289 5.43 25.27 -0.08
CA GLY A 289 4.61 25.66 -1.21
C GLY A 289 3.37 26.48 -0.83
N PRO A 290 2.64 26.96 -1.85
CA PRO A 290 1.57 27.94 -1.66
C PRO A 290 0.27 27.35 -1.11
N GLN A 291 -0.06 26.09 -1.39
CA GLN A 291 -1.35 25.52 -1.02
C GLN A 291 -1.34 25.01 0.41
N ASP A 292 -2.29 25.48 1.23
CA ASP A 292 -2.48 25.02 2.60
C ASP A 292 -3.62 24.00 2.64
N ILE A 293 -3.28 22.74 2.38
CA ILE A 293 -4.23 21.64 2.19
C ILE A 293 -3.71 20.37 2.86
N VAL A 294 -4.63 19.58 3.39
CA VAL A 294 -4.34 18.23 3.93
C VAL A 294 -4.87 17.20 2.93
N ILE A 295 -4.10 16.14 2.69
CA ILE A 295 -4.53 15.04 1.82
C ILE A 295 -4.58 13.74 2.63
N ARG A 296 -5.72 13.05 2.63
CA ARG A 296 -5.87 11.76 3.31
C ARG A 296 -5.79 10.59 2.31
N PRO A 297 -4.85 9.65 2.46
CA PRO A 297 -4.84 8.42 1.67
C PRO A 297 -6.06 7.54 2.01
N TYR A 298 -6.62 6.85 1.02
CA TYR A 298 -7.74 5.92 1.21
C TYR A 298 -7.66 4.74 0.23
N HIS A 299 -7.39 3.54 0.73
CA HIS A 299 -7.41 2.30 -0.02
C HIS A 299 -8.85 1.80 -0.17
N PHE A 300 -9.25 1.55 -1.41
CA PHE A 300 -10.54 0.98 -1.74
C PHE A 300 -10.35 -0.31 -2.55
N TYR A 301 -10.78 -1.42 -1.96
CA TYR A 301 -10.70 -2.75 -2.57
C TYR A 301 -12.10 -3.24 -2.94
N GLU A 302 -12.26 -3.68 -4.19
CA GLU A 302 -13.56 -4.11 -4.72
C GLU A 302 -13.45 -5.50 -5.36
N ALA A 303 -14.29 -6.44 -4.92
CA ALA A 303 -14.52 -7.67 -5.68
C ALA A 303 -15.68 -7.46 -6.65
N LYS A 304 -15.42 -7.68 -7.95
CA LYS A 304 -16.45 -7.57 -8.98
C LYS A 304 -17.31 -8.82 -9.04
N LEU A 305 -18.58 -8.61 -9.40
CA LEU A 305 -19.48 -9.71 -9.73
C LEU A 305 -19.02 -10.43 -11.00
N ASP A 306 -19.31 -11.74 -11.10
CA ASP A 306 -18.77 -12.62 -12.15
C ASP A 306 -18.94 -12.08 -13.57
N GLU A 307 -20.16 -11.64 -13.91
CA GLU A 307 -20.47 -11.20 -15.27
C GLU A 307 -20.64 -9.69 -15.45
N ARG A 308 -20.59 -8.90 -14.36
CA ARG A 308 -21.01 -7.48 -14.35
C ARG A 308 -20.00 -6.57 -13.64
N GLY A 309 -20.18 -5.25 -13.76
CA GLY A 309 -19.33 -4.26 -13.10
C GLY A 309 -18.00 -3.97 -13.82
N GLY A 310 -17.88 -4.33 -15.10
CA GLY A 310 -16.69 -4.02 -15.92
C GLY A 310 -15.50 -4.98 -15.74
N ARG A 311 -14.36 -4.63 -16.32
CA ARG A 311 -13.12 -5.44 -16.29
C ARG A 311 -12.55 -5.53 -14.86
N HIS A 312 -11.79 -6.58 -14.56
CA HIS A 312 -11.02 -6.68 -13.30
C HIS A 312 -9.51 -6.44 -13.57
N LYS A 313 -8.74 -6.10 -12.52
CA LYS A 313 -7.28 -6.01 -12.62
C LYS A 313 -6.61 -7.36 -12.39
N CYS A 314 -7.14 -8.15 -11.48
CA CYS A 314 -6.55 -9.42 -11.05
C CYS A 314 -7.60 -10.52 -10.89
N TRP A 315 -7.25 -11.74 -11.29
CA TRP A 315 -7.95 -12.95 -10.86
C TRP A 315 -7.35 -13.43 -9.54
N VAL A 316 -8.20 -13.65 -8.53
CA VAL A 316 -7.79 -14.26 -7.26
C VAL A 316 -8.34 -15.67 -7.21
N GLU A 317 -7.43 -16.64 -7.18
CA GLU A 317 -7.75 -18.06 -7.16
C GLU A 317 -7.71 -18.59 -5.72
N VAL A 318 -8.82 -19.14 -5.25
CA VAL A 318 -8.93 -19.74 -3.93
C VAL A 318 -8.56 -21.21 -4.00
N SER A 319 -7.59 -21.60 -3.20
CA SER A 319 -6.91 -22.91 -3.19
C SER A 319 -7.01 -23.53 -1.80
N LYS A 320 -6.98 -24.86 -1.75
CA LYS A 320 -6.92 -25.65 -0.51
C LYS A 320 -5.48 -25.94 -0.09
N GLU A 321 -4.53 -25.74 -1.01
CA GLU A 321 -3.11 -25.85 -0.72
C GLU A 321 -2.64 -24.59 -0.02
N ASP A 322 -1.94 -24.79 1.10
CA ASP A 322 -1.36 -23.74 1.92
C ASP A 322 -0.60 -22.69 1.10
N GLY A 323 -0.62 -21.47 1.63
CA GLY A 323 0.14 -20.34 1.14
C GLY A 323 -0.63 -19.43 0.20
N ALA A 324 -0.17 -18.18 0.18
CA ALA A 324 -0.68 -17.13 -0.67
C ALA A 324 0.45 -16.48 -1.47
N TRP A 325 0.08 -15.93 -2.63
CA TRP A 325 0.94 -15.08 -3.42
C TRP A 325 0.11 -14.20 -4.34
N MET A 326 0.65 -13.05 -4.70
CA MET A 326 0.01 -12.12 -5.62
C MET A 326 1.00 -11.60 -6.66
N THR A 327 0.54 -11.59 -7.91
CA THR A 327 1.16 -10.91 -9.05
C THR A 327 0.17 -9.88 -9.61
N PRO A 328 0.57 -9.02 -10.58
CA PRO A 328 -0.28 -7.91 -11.04
C PRO A 328 -1.62 -8.34 -11.64
N GLU A 329 -1.71 -9.53 -12.23
CA GLU A 329 -2.91 -10.01 -12.95
C GLU A 329 -3.49 -11.32 -12.38
N LEU A 330 -2.76 -12.00 -11.50
CA LEU A 330 -3.15 -13.29 -10.92
C LEU A 330 -2.66 -13.40 -9.48
N ALA A 331 -3.47 -14.01 -8.62
CA ALA A 331 -3.10 -14.35 -7.25
C ALA A 331 -3.66 -15.72 -6.85
N LYS A 332 -3.03 -16.35 -5.85
CA LYS A 332 -3.53 -17.57 -5.19
C LYS A 332 -3.66 -17.30 -3.70
N PHE A 333 -4.79 -17.65 -3.11
CA PHE A 333 -5.04 -17.53 -1.68
C PHE A 333 -5.45 -18.90 -1.14
N GLU A 334 -4.85 -19.35 -0.04
CA GLU A 334 -5.39 -20.46 0.74
C GLU A 334 -6.78 -20.07 1.28
N GLN A 335 -7.69 -21.03 1.33
CA GLN A 335 -9.11 -20.83 1.64
C GLN A 335 -9.40 -20.11 2.97
N GLU A 336 -8.50 -20.21 3.95
CA GLU A 336 -8.63 -19.54 5.25
C GLU A 336 -7.91 -18.17 5.31
N SER A 337 -7.32 -17.69 4.21
CA SER A 337 -6.52 -16.44 4.18
C SER A 337 -7.34 -15.14 4.19
N TYR A 338 -8.67 -15.22 4.25
CA TYR A 338 -9.53 -14.03 4.23
C TYR A 338 -9.52 -13.27 5.57
N HIS A 339 -9.35 -13.95 6.71
CA HIS A 339 -9.46 -13.34 8.04
C HIS A 339 -8.16 -13.45 8.84
N GLU A 340 -8.15 -12.81 10.00
CA GLU A 340 -7.04 -12.82 10.96
C GLU A 340 -6.78 -14.20 11.55
N ARG A 341 -5.53 -14.69 11.52
CA ARG A 341 -5.16 -16.02 12.04
C ARG A 341 -3.89 -15.99 12.87
N ALA A 342 -3.97 -16.52 14.08
CA ALA A 342 -2.81 -16.68 14.96
C ALA A 342 -1.94 -17.87 14.50
N GLY A 343 -0.61 -17.75 14.62
CA GLY A 343 0.33 -18.83 14.31
C GLY A 343 0.70 -19.00 12.83
N ILE A 344 0.12 -18.21 11.93
CA ILE A 344 0.50 -18.17 10.52
C ILE A 344 1.52 -17.06 10.31
N TYR A 345 2.68 -17.44 9.77
CA TYR A 345 3.85 -16.58 9.54
C TYR A 345 4.40 -15.82 10.76
N GLY A 346 3.97 -16.08 12.00
CA GLY A 346 4.50 -15.41 13.20
C GLY A 346 4.15 -16.15 14.50
N THR A 347 4.78 -15.77 15.62
CA THR A 347 4.42 -16.29 16.95
C THR A 347 3.02 -15.83 17.36
N HIS A 348 2.31 -16.70 18.06
CA HIS A 348 0.94 -16.59 18.61
C HIS A 348 0.78 -15.49 19.69
N ASP A 349 1.64 -14.47 19.64
CA ASP A 349 1.72 -13.45 20.69
C ASP A 349 0.88 -12.23 20.30
N ASP A 350 -0.34 -12.25 20.80
CA ASP A 350 -1.34 -11.19 20.67
C ASP A 350 -1.06 -10.03 21.65
N THR A 351 0.00 -10.15 22.46
CA THR A 351 0.41 -9.09 23.40
C THR A 351 1.38 -8.08 22.77
N ILE A 352 1.90 -8.34 21.57
CA ILE A 352 2.83 -7.42 20.91
C ILE A 352 2.03 -6.26 20.32
N GLN A 353 2.20 -5.09 20.93
CA GLN A 353 1.58 -3.85 20.50
C GLN A 353 2.44 -3.13 19.45
N ASP A 354 1.76 -2.48 18.51
CA ASP A 354 2.36 -1.54 17.58
C ASP A 354 2.71 -0.21 18.28
N VAL A 355 3.33 0.71 17.54
CA VAL A 355 3.75 2.01 18.07
C VAL A 355 2.59 2.83 18.63
N ASP A 356 1.37 2.57 18.15
CA ASP A 356 0.13 3.20 18.59
C ASP A 356 -0.57 2.48 19.76
N GLY A 357 0.03 1.39 20.27
CA GLY A 357 -0.53 0.56 21.34
C GLY A 357 -1.53 -0.50 20.87
N THR A 358 -1.87 -0.53 19.58
CA THR A 358 -2.83 -1.49 19.01
C THR A 358 -2.16 -2.84 18.78
N SER A 359 -2.88 -3.92 19.03
CA SER A 359 -2.42 -5.27 18.67
C SER A 359 -3.13 -5.73 17.42
N TYR A 360 -2.37 -6.36 16.53
CA TYR A 360 -2.86 -6.80 15.22
C TYR A 360 -2.50 -8.26 15.01
N LEU A 361 -3.51 -9.13 14.82
CA LEU A 361 -3.26 -10.48 14.36
C LEU A 361 -2.77 -10.48 12.89
N PRO A 362 -2.01 -11.51 12.47
CA PRO A 362 -1.65 -11.71 11.07
C PRO A 362 -2.88 -11.79 10.17
N LEU A 363 -2.91 -10.98 9.11
CA LEU A 363 -3.97 -10.92 8.10
C LEU A 363 -3.35 -11.06 6.70
N THR A 364 -3.40 -12.27 6.14
CA THR A 364 -2.76 -12.58 4.85
C THR A 364 -3.39 -11.80 3.69
N SER A 365 -4.71 -11.63 3.66
CA SER A 365 -5.36 -10.81 2.62
C SER A 365 -4.84 -9.38 2.55
N SER A 366 -4.62 -8.73 3.71
CA SER A 366 -4.02 -7.39 3.77
C SER A 366 -2.57 -7.37 3.25
N HIS A 367 -1.79 -8.42 3.55
CA HIS A 367 -0.44 -8.58 3.00
C HIS A 367 -0.47 -8.66 1.47
N GLU A 368 -1.24 -9.58 0.92
CA GLU A 368 -1.33 -9.78 -0.52
C GLU A 368 -1.87 -8.52 -1.22
N PHE A 369 -2.84 -7.80 -0.65
CA PHE A 369 -3.31 -6.53 -1.21
C PHE A 369 -2.26 -5.42 -1.15
N GLY A 370 -1.26 -5.54 -0.26
CA GLY A 370 -0.04 -4.74 -0.33
C GLY A 370 0.75 -4.97 -1.62
N HIS A 371 0.83 -6.22 -2.11
CA HIS A 371 1.41 -6.51 -3.43
C HIS A 371 0.57 -5.94 -4.57
N ALA A 372 -0.77 -6.04 -4.51
CA ALA A 372 -1.67 -5.41 -5.48
C ALA A 372 -1.42 -3.91 -5.61
N THR A 373 -1.06 -3.25 -4.51
CA THR A 373 -0.86 -1.81 -4.42
C THR A 373 0.61 -1.39 -4.48
N GLY A 374 1.49 -2.30 -4.90
CA GLY A 374 2.87 -1.96 -5.31
C GLY A 374 3.97 -2.28 -4.31
N CYS A 375 3.67 -2.81 -3.12
CA CYS A 375 4.66 -3.19 -2.12
C CYS A 375 5.20 -4.60 -2.34
N PHE A 376 6.49 -4.82 -2.13
CA PHE A 376 7.12 -6.15 -2.10
C PHE A 376 7.34 -6.59 -0.64
N ASP A 377 7.62 -7.88 -0.46
CA ASP A 377 8.02 -8.47 0.82
C ASP A 377 9.19 -7.75 1.50
N ASP A 378 9.14 -7.67 2.83
CA ASP A 378 10.22 -7.15 3.67
C ASP A 378 11.13 -8.26 4.25
N TYR A 379 10.78 -9.54 4.03
CA TYR A 379 11.55 -10.68 4.55
C TYR A 379 12.71 -11.10 3.65
N LEU A 380 13.68 -11.79 4.27
CA LEU A 380 14.84 -12.34 3.57
C LEU A 380 14.51 -13.71 2.99
N TYR A 381 14.72 -13.87 1.70
CA TYR A 381 14.53 -15.13 1.01
C TYR A 381 15.61 -16.14 1.40
N SER A 382 15.18 -17.39 1.60
CA SER A 382 16.06 -18.50 1.97
C SER A 382 16.97 -18.88 0.81
N LEU A 383 18.19 -19.31 1.12
CA LEU A 383 19.11 -19.90 0.16
C LEU A 383 18.52 -21.19 -0.41
N GLU A 384 18.52 -21.29 -1.73
CA GLU A 384 18.10 -22.45 -2.50
C GLU A 384 19.25 -22.92 -3.38
N VAL A 385 19.54 -24.23 -3.36
CA VAL A 385 20.65 -24.85 -4.07
C VAL A 385 20.15 -26.16 -4.71
N GLY A 386 19.89 -26.14 -6.02
CA GLY A 386 19.14 -27.21 -6.66
C GLY A 386 17.76 -27.36 -6.01
N ASP A 387 17.39 -28.56 -5.61
CA ASP A 387 16.12 -28.85 -4.91
C ASP A 387 16.20 -28.63 -3.38
N GLU A 388 17.36 -28.18 -2.84
CA GLU A 388 17.54 -27.99 -1.41
C GLU A 388 17.23 -26.55 -0.96
N ARG A 389 16.28 -26.40 -0.04
CA ARG A 389 15.99 -25.14 0.66
C ARG A 389 16.63 -25.05 2.04
N TYR A 390 17.36 -23.96 2.30
CA TYR A 390 18.05 -23.65 3.55
C TYR A 390 17.30 -22.57 4.34
N SER A 391 16.21 -22.95 5.01
CA SER A 391 15.36 -22.02 5.75
C SER A 391 16.13 -21.21 6.81
N GLY A 392 15.95 -19.89 6.76
CA GLY A 392 16.58 -18.92 7.67
C GLY A 392 18.02 -18.53 7.31
N ILE A 393 18.58 -19.08 6.22
CA ILE A 393 19.89 -18.66 5.68
C ILE A 393 19.62 -17.74 4.50
N PRO A 394 20.03 -16.45 4.53
CA PRO A 394 19.74 -15.51 3.45
C PRO A 394 20.44 -15.87 2.14
N SER A 395 19.69 -15.95 1.04
CA SER A 395 20.21 -16.19 -0.30
C SER A 395 21.06 -15.03 -0.83
N PHE A 396 22.12 -15.33 -1.55
CA PHE A 396 22.96 -14.36 -2.26
C PHE A 396 22.17 -13.42 -3.18
N SER A 397 21.17 -13.98 -3.87
CA SER A 397 20.22 -13.23 -4.68
C SER A 397 18.93 -13.07 -3.88
N GLN A 398 18.74 -11.90 -3.28
CA GLN A 398 17.43 -11.48 -2.79
C GLN A 398 16.62 -11.09 -4.02
N PRO A 399 15.57 -11.85 -4.35
CA PRO A 399 15.05 -11.85 -5.69
C PRO A 399 14.58 -10.44 -6.08
N PHE A 400 13.88 -9.67 -5.23
CA PHE A 400 13.26 -8.41 -5.69
C PHE A 400 13.08 -7.28 -4.64
N THR A 401 13.96 -7.15 -3.63
CA THR A 401 13.74 -6.21 -2.50
C THR A 401 14.89 -5.25 -2.18
N ALA A 402 14.60 -4.35 -1.24
CA ALA A 402 15.54 -3.41 -0.64
C ALA A 402 16.90 -4.06 -0.37
N PRO A 403 17.99 -3.61 -1.04
CA PRO A 403 19.28 -4.28 -0.93
C PRO A 403 19.72 -4.52 0.51
N GLY A 404 20.09 -5.76 0.86
CA GLY A 404 20.51 -6.08 2.22
C GLY A 404 19.36 -6.27 3.24
N GLY A 405 18.09 -6.13 2.84
CA GLY A 405 16.91 -6.41 3.65
C GLY A 405 16.82 -5.61 4.95
N PRO A 406 16.91 -4.27 4.90
CA PRO A 406 16.95 -3.41 6.09
C PRO A 406 15.73 -3.59 7.01
N TYR A 407 14.56 -3.86 6.43
CA TYR A 407 13.27 -3.93 7.15
C TYR A 407 12.94 -5.31 7.73
N SER A 408 13.79 -6.32 7.52
CA SER A 408 13.62 -7.68 8.06
C SER A 408 13.68 -7.79 9.60
N ARG A 409 13.89 -6.67 10.31
CA ARG A 409 13.80 -6.56 11.77
C ARG A 409 12.46 -6.03 12.26
N ASP A 410 11.65 -5.44 11.39
CA ASP A 410 10.33 -4.93 11.72
C ASP A 410 9.31 -6.08 11.69
N LEU A 411 9.30 -6.86 12.77
CA LEU A 411 8.45 -8.04 12.93
C LEU A 411 6.95 -7.71 13.04
N LEU A 412 6.60 -6.43 13.12
CA LEU A 412 5.22 -5.96 13.17
C LEU A 412 4.73 -5.40 11.82
N ALA A 413 5.58 -5.46 10.79
CA ALA A 413 5.23 -4.99 9.46
C ALA A 413 4.30 -5.95 8.71
N ARG A 414 3.35 -5.37 7.96
CA ARG A 414 2.49 -6.07 7.00
C ARG A 414 3.28 -6.95 6.03
N MET A 415 4.33 -6.41 5.42
CA MET A 415 5.13 -7.12 4.40
C MET A 415 6.12 -8.16 4.98
N TYR A 416 6.11 -8.41 6.30
CA TYR A 416 6.96 -9.40 6.95
C TYR A 416 6.16 -10.46 7.72
N HIS A 417 5.24 -10.03 8.60
CA HIS A 417 4.43 -10.92 9.45
C HIS A 417 2.92 -10.64 9.33
N ASN A 418 2.50 -10.02 8.22
CA ASN A 418 1.09 -9.80 7.88
C ASN A 418 0.33 -8.96 8.92
N ARG A 419 1.02 -8.12 9.69
CA ARG A 419 0.41 -7.28 10.73
C ARG A 419 -0.05 -5.93 10.19
N SER A 420 0.61 -4.83 10.55
CA SER A 420 0.13 -3.48 10.21
C SER A 420 0.96 -2.85 9.08
N PRO A 421 0.34 -2.13 8.13
CA PRO A 421 1.10 -1.35 7.17
C PRO A 421 1.86 -0.25 7.90
N ARG A 422 3.06 0.01 7.40
CA ARG A 422 3.97 1.03 7.91
C ARG A 422 3.89 2.25 7.03
N MET A 423 4.19 3.43 7.57
CA MET A 423 4.33 4.66 6.77
C MET A 423 5.24 4.47 5.54
N ARG A 424 6.32 3.68 5.65
CA ARG A 424 7.18 3.35 4.50
C ARG A 424 6.44 2.65 3.37
N ASN A 425 5.38 1.90 3.62
CA ASN A 425 4.60 1.23 2.58
C ASN A 425 3.76 2.23 1.74
N PHE A 426 3.71 3.50 2.12
CA PHE A 426 3.03 4.57 1.39
C PHE A 426 3.99 5.44 0.56
N TRP A 427 5.29 5.10 0.49
CA TRP A 427 6.32 5.90 -0.17
C TRP A 427 5.97 6.23 -1.63
N HIS A 428 5.39 5.27 -2.36
CA HIS A 428 4.93 5.44 -3.74
C HIS A 428 3.92 6.57 -3.88
N PHE A 429 2.96 6.62 -2.97
CA PHE A 429 1.83 7.55 -2.99
C PHE A 429 2.28 8.97 -2.62
N ILE A 430 3.16 9.08 -1.61
CA ILE A 430 3.78 10.35 -1.21
C ILE A 430 4.56 10.93 -2.41
N ASN A 431 5.38 10.11 -3.05
CA ASN A 431 6.19 10.53 -4.19
C ASN A 431 5.33 10.96 -5.38
N TRP A 432 4.26 10.23 -5.70
CA TRP A 432 3.35 10.59 -6.79
C TRP A 432 2.70 11.95 -6.56
N ILE A 433 2.15 12.19 -5.35
CA ILE A 433 1.59 13.51 -5.00
C ILE A 433 2.62 14.62 -5.16
N ASN A 434 3.85 14.40 -4.68
CA ASN A 434 4.91 15.40 -4.76
C ASN A 434 5.44 15.65 -6.18
N ASP A 435 5.43 14.64 -7.06
CA ASP A 435 5.86 14.80 -8.45
C ASP A 435 4.77 15.47 -9.28
N GLU A 436 3.52 15.06 -9.09
CA GLU A 436 2.40 15.60 -9.85
C GLU A 436 1.88 16.92 -9.28
N SER A 437 2.30 17.35 -8.09
CA SER A 437 1.91 18.67 -7.56
C SER A 437 2.35 19.82 -8.46
N ALA A 438 3.44 19.66 -9.20
CA ALA A 438 3.87 20.58 -10.27
C ALA A 438 3.58 20.03 -11.69
N GLY A 439 2.94 18.85 -11.77
CA GLY A 439 2.55 18.13 -12.98
C GLY A 439 1.03 18.12 -13.17
N ASP A 440 0.43 16.93 -13.26
CA ASP A 440 -1.00 16.76 -13.54
C ASP A 440 -1.94 17.30 -12.45
N LEU A 441 -1.42 17.52 -11.23
CA LEU A 441 -2.14 18.12 -10.09
C LEU A 441 -1.80 19.60 -9.90
N ASN A 442 -1.07 20.25 -10.82
CA ASN A 442 -0.63 21.63 -10.64
C ASN A 442 -1.78 22.62 -10.41
N ASP A 443 -2.92 22.42 -11.09
CA ASP A 443 -4.11 23.26 -10.92
C ASP A 443 -4.68 23.22 -9.49
N PHE A 444 -4.37 22.19 -8.70
CA PHE A 444 -4.86 22.01 -7.33
C PHE A 444 -3.78 22.27 -6.27
N LEU A 445 -2.54 21.86 -6.56
CA LEU A 445 -1.47 21.78 -5.57
C LEU A 445 -0.35 22.81 -5.81
N ASP A 446 -0.25 23.37 -7.02
CA ASP A 446 0.68 24.46 -7.37
C ASP A 446 2.12 24.26 -6.86
N GLY A 447 2.68 23.08 -7.14
CA GLY A 447 4.04 22.68 -6.74
C GLY A 447 4.25 22.49 -5.24
N THR A 448 3.19 22.46 -4.43
CA THR A 448 3.27 22.20 -2.99
C THR A 448 3.82 20.79 -2.72
N THR A 449 4.71 20.66 -1.75
CA THR A 449 5.30 19.39 -1.34
C THR A 449 4.80 18.96 0.04
N PHE A 450 4.70 17.65 0.23
CA PHE A 450 4.03 17.02 1.36
C PHE A 450 4.90 15.93 2.01
N LYS A 451 4.70 15.76 3.32
CA LYS A 451 5.21 14.64 4.14
C LYS A 451 4.03 13.84 4.67
N LEU A 452 4.23 12.55 4.93
CA LEU A 452 3.23 11.75 5.63
C LEU A 452 3.40 11.93 7.14
N THR A 453 2.30 12.12 7.86
CA THR A 453 2.28 12.29 9.31
C THR A 453 1.26 11.36 9.94
N TYR A 454 1.55 10.98 11.19
CA TYR A 454 0.67 10.16 12.01
C TYR A 454 0.73 10.61 13.46
N THR A 455 -0.42 10.99 14.02
CA THR A 455 -0.60 11.32 15.42
C THR A 455 -1.50 10.27 16.06
N PHE A 456 -1.07 9.70 17.19
CA PHE A 456 -1.87 8.75 17.95
C PHE A 456 -1.94 9.12 19.42
N THR A 457 -2.88 8.49 20.11
CA THR A 457 -3.19 8.79 21.52
C THR A 457 -1.94 8.61 22.39
N GLY A 458 -1.55 9.67 23.09
CA GLY A 458 -0.42 9.64 24.04
C GLY A 458 0.90 10.21 23.51
N THR A 459 1.00 10.59 22.23
CA THR A 459 2.17 11.31 21.70
C THR A 459 1.95 12.82 21.68
N ALA A 460 2.93 13.60 22.16
CA ALA A 460 2.91 15.06 22.12
C ALA A 460 3.30 15.64 20.75
N SER A 461 3.88 14.84 19.85
CA SER A 461 4.31 15.25 18.51
C SER A 461 4.02 14.15 17.50
N PRO A 462 3.63 14.51 16.25
CA PRO A 462 3.39 13.54 15.21
C PRO A 462 4.66 12.77 14.87
N ILE A 463 4.48 11.50 14.49
CA ILE A 463 5.49 10.74 13.77
C ILE A 463 5.44 11.14 12.30
N GLU A 464 6.60 11.39 11.69
CA GLU A 464 6.68 11.98 10.35
C GLU A 464 7.57 11.18 9.40
N MET A 465 7.19 11.17 8.12
CA MET A 465 7.98 10.63 7.02
C MET A 465 8.07 11.64 5.88
N ASP A 466 9.22 12.31 5.82
CA ASP A 466 9.56 13.28 4.78
C ASP A 466 10.42 12.62 3.68
N LEU A 467 9.92 12.65 2.45
CA LEU A 467 10.56 12.14 1.25
C LEU A 467 10.94 13.24 0.24
N SER A 468 10.88 14.51 0.64
CA SER A 468 11.18 15.66 -0.21
C SER A 468 12.62 15.66 -0.73
N ASN A 469 13.56 15.09 0.04
CA ASN A 469 14.92 14.88 -0.42
C ASN A 469 15.00 13.68 -1.38
N ASN A 470 15.49 13.93 -2.60
CA ASN A 470 15.65 12.91 -3.65
C ASN A 470 16.46 11.66 -3.23
N ARG A 471 17.27 11.73 -2.17
CA ARG A 471 18.01 10.57 -1.62
C ARG A 471 17.13 9.61 -0.81
N TYR A 472 15.96 10.04 -0.35
CA TYR A 472 15.11 9.28 0.57
C TYR A 472 13.84 8.74 -0.09
N ARG A 473 13.50 9.26 -1.29
CA ARG A 473 12.26 8.97 -2.03
C ARG A 473 11.89 7.49 -2.13
N ASP A 474 12.83 6.62 -2.51
CA ASP A 474 12.59 5.18 -2.60
C ASP A 474 13.14 4.50 -1.35
N THR A 475 12.24 4.14 -0.42
CA THR A 475 12.62 3.47 0.83
C THR A 475 13.26 2.11 0.59
N CYS A 476 13.04 1.52 -0.57
CA CYS A 476 13.63 0.25 -0.96
C CYS A 476 15.00 0.45 -1.63
N ARG A 477 15.55 1.66 -1.70
CA ARG A 477 16.92 1.92 -2.15
C ARG A 477 17.75 2.52 -1.02
N PRO A 478 19.04 2.16 -0.92
CA PRO A 478 19.90 2.79 0.06
C PRO A 478 20.14 4.25 -0.37
N SER A 479 19.89 5.17 0.56
CA SER A 479 20.19 6.60 0.39
C SER A 479 21.68 6.84 0.12
N TYR A 480 22.54 6.01 0.72
CA TYR A 480 23.97 5.99 0.45
C TYR A 480 24.49 4.56 0.39
N ARG A 481 25.45 4.31 -0.51
CA ARG A 481 26.04 2.98 -0.67
C ARG A 481 27.55 3.00 -0.88
N ARG A 482 28.24 2.00 -0.35
CA ARG A 482 29.64 1.69 -0.61
C ARG A 482 29.79 0.19 -0.86
N ASN A 483 30.17 -0.19 -2.08
CA ASN A 483 30.23 -1.59 -2.50
C ASN A 483 31.53 -2.33 -2.08
N ASN A 484 32.54 -1.60 -1.62
CA ASN A 484 33.80 -2.16 -1.16
C ASN A 484 34.34 -1.27 -0.04
N HIS A 485 33.90 -1.54 1.18
CA HIS A 485 34.39 -0.92 2.39
C HIS A 485 35.39 -1.85 3.06
N THR A 486 36.47 -1.26 3.59
CA THR A 486 37.49 -1.99 4.34
C THR A 486 37.33 -1.72 5.83
N MET A 487 37.21 -2.77 6.62
CA MET A 487 37.27 -2.71 8.07
C MET A 487 38.59 -3.30 8.55
N GLY A 488 39.33 -2.54 9.37
CA GLY A 488 40.65 -2.96 9.83
C GLY A 488 41.59 -3.34 8.70
N THR A 489 42.21 -4.52 8.80
CA THR A 489 43.22 -5.00 7.84
C THR A 489 42.65 -5.91 6.76
N THR A 490 41.77 -6.84 7.13
CA THR A 490 41.24 -7.90 6.26
C THR A 490 39.74 -7.83 6.04
N GLY A 491 39.02 -7.03 6.84
CA GLY A 491 37.58 -6.95 6.81
C GLY A 491 37.09 -6.27 5.54
N ARG A 492 36.13 -6.89 4.86
CA ARG A 492 35.50 -6.39 3.64
C ARG A 492 33.99 -6.48 3.79
N CYS A 493 33.29 -5.45 3.33
CA CYS A 493 31.82 -5.44 3.33
C CYS A 493 31.28 -4.43 2.32
N ARG A 494 29.96 -4.47 2.15
CA ARG A 494 29.17 -3.40 1.57
C ARG A 494 28.47 -2.64 2.69
N LEU A 495 28.43 -1.32 2.58
CA LEU A 495 27.69 -0.45 3.48
C LEU A 495 26.51 0.13 2.71
N LEU A 496 25.30 -0.09 3.22
CA LEU A 496 24.04 0.36 2.62
C LEU A 496 23.25 1.11 3.69
N LEU A 497 23.17 2.44 3.55
CA LEU A 497 22.51 3.31 4.51
C LEU A 497 21.12 3.67 4.01
N TYR A 498 20.11 3.40 4.82
CA TYR A 498 18.70 3.66 4.57
C TYR A 498 18.20 4.70 5.56
N LYS A 499 17.50 5.72 5.06
CA LYS A 499 16.73 6.61 5.93
C LYS A 499 15.62 5.80 6.58
N THR A 500 15.51 5.90 7.90
CA THR A 500 14.28 5.54 8.59
C THR A 500 13.51 6.81 8.87
N GLY A 501 12.20 6.64 8.90
CA GLY A 501 11.25 7.69 9.16
C GLY A 501 9.93 7.03 9.51
N GLY A 502 9.01 7.85 9.96
CA GLY A 502 7.73 7.38 10.41
C GLY A 502 7.87 6.35 11.55
N GLU A 503 6.96 5.41 11.57
CA GLU A 503 6.85 4.39 12.62
C GLU A 503 8.03 3.42 12.63
N THR A 504 8.70 3.21 11.49
CA THR A 504 9.81 2.26 11.39
C THR A 504 10.95 2.65 12.33
N SER A 505 11.15 3.94 12.56
CA SER A 505 12.15 4.45 13.50
C SER A 505 11.95 3.95 14.93
N HIS A 506 10.71 3.60 15.30
CA HIS A 506 10.32 3.17 16.64
C HIS A 506 10.19 1.65 16.78
N THR A 507 10.03 0.90 15.68
CA THR A 507 9.83 -0.56 15.72
C THR A 507 11.13 -1.36 15.66
N LEU A 508 12.26 -0.74 15.32
CA LEU A 508 13.55 -1.43 15.18
C LEU A 508 14.15 -1.87 16.52
N HIS A 509 13.80 -1.19 17.62
CA HIS A 509 14.25 -1.49 18.96
C HIS A 509 13.29 -0.89 20.01
N SER A 510 13.06 -1.59 21.12
CA SER A 510 12.09 -1.19 22.15
C SER A 510 12.46 0.07 22.94
N SER A 511 13.76 0.40 22.99
CA SER A 511 14.29 1.45 23.89
C SER A 511 15.01 2.59 23.17
N HIS A 512 15.11 2.53 21.84
CA HIS A 512 15.85 3.51 21.05
C HIS A 512 15.05 3.85 19.79
N VAL A 513 15.04 5.14 19.43
CA VAL A 513 14.53 5.61 18.14
C VAL A 513 15.71 5.75 17.20
N PHE A 514 15.57 5.25 15.97
CA PHE A 514 16.63 5.32 14.96
C PHE A 514 16.18 6.14 13.76
N ASP A 515 17.07 7.00 13.29
CA ASP A 515 16.92 7.85 12.10
C ASP A 515 17.47 7.20 10.82
N GLY A 516 18.24 6.13 10.97
CA GLY A 516 18.62 5.27 9.86
C GLY A 516 18.90 3.81 10.21
N ILE A 517 18.98 2.99 9.16
CA ILE A 517 19.49 1.62 9.19
C ILE A 517 20.74 1.56 8.31
N LEU A 518 21.86 1.15 8.90
CA LEU A 518 23.06 0.80 8.16
C LEU A 518 23.18 -0.72 8.04
N VAL A 519 22.96 -1.26 6.84
CA VAL A 519 23.25 -2.66 6.56
C VAL A 519 24.73 -2.83 6.25
N VAL A 520 25.42 -3.61 7.08
CA VAL A 520 26.77 -4.10 6.85
C VAL A 520 26.66 -5.47 6.17
N GLN A 521 26.60 -5.45 4.85
CA GLN A 521 26.37 -6.64 4.04
C GLN A 521 27.70 -7.34 3.71
N MET A 522 27.73 -8.65 3.91
CA MET A 522 28.83 -9.52 3.51
C MET A 522 28.29 -10.66 2.66
N LEU A 523 28.95 -10.95 1.54
CA LEU A 523 28.53 -11.99 0.61
C LEU A 523 29.52 -13.16 0.66
N PHE A 524 29.03 -14.34 0.98
CA PHE A 524 29.82 -15.55 1.19
C PHE A 524 29.53 -16.58 0.09
N LEU A 525 30.55 -16.86 -0.72
CA LEU A 525 30.58 -18.01 -1.59
C LEU A 525 31.17 -19.18 -0.80
N LEU A 526 30.44 -20.28 -0.69
CA LEU A 526 30.85 -21.45 0.08
C LEU A 526 31.04 -22.65 -0.85
N ASP A 527 32.23 -23.23 -0.80
CA ASP A 527 32.51 -24.53 -1.41
C ASP A 527 32.74 -25.57 -0.31
N PHE A 528 31.95 -26.64 -0.32
CA PHE A 528 31.97 -27.65 0.73
C PHE A 528 32.72 -28.89 0.23
N ASN A 529 34.03 -28.87 0.41
CA ASN A 529 34.89 -29.91 -0.11
C ASN A 529 34.89 -31.18 0.75
N ARG A 530 34.83 -32.32 0.05
CA ARG A 530 34.97 -33.65 0.63
C ARG A 530 36.37 -34.14 0.27
N GLY A 531 37.20 -34.39 1.28
CA GLY A 531 38.51 -35.00 1.05
C GLY A 531 38.37 -36.37 0.37
N PHE A 532 39.39 -36.77 -0.42
CA PHE A 532 39.40 -38.02 -1.19
C PHE A 532 38.98 -39.25 -0.37
N TRP A 533 39.48 -39.37 0.87
CA TRP A 533 39.16 -40.48 1.76
C TRP A 533 37.74 -40.46 2.32
N ASP A 534 37.14 -39.28 2.48
CA ASP A 534 35.77 -39.14 2.96
C ASP A 534 34.77 -39.42 1.81
N TRP A 535 35.12 -39.01 0.58
CA TRP A 535 34.41 -39.43 -0.64
C TRP A 535 34.38 -40.96 -0.79
N ILE A 536 35.53 -41.64 -0.65
CA ILE A 536 35.61 -43.11 -0.70
C ILE A 536 34.74 -43.78 0.35
N ARG A 537 34.59 -43.18 1.54
CA ARG A 537 33.82 -43.75 2.66
C ARG A 537 32.32 -43.40 2.61
N GLY A 538 31.88 -42.63 1.61
CA GLY A 538 30.51 -42.14 1.52
C GLY A 538 30.13 -41.16 2.64
N ILE A 539 31.10 -40.56 3.32
CA ILE A 539 30.91 -39.62 4.42
C ILE A 539 31.19 -38.21 3.89
N GLY A 540 30.34 -37.22 4.19
CA GLY A 540 30.60 -35.86 3.74
C GLY A 540 29.57 -34.83 4.16
N TRP A 541 29.57 -33.73 3.45
CA TRP A 541 28.63 -32.62 3.61
C TRP A 541 27.24 -32.99 3.09
N ASP A 542 26.31 -33.25 4.01
CA ASP A 542 24.87 -33.27 3.72
C ASP A 542 24.24 -31.89 3.98
N ARG A 543 22.98 -31.71 3.58
CA ARG A 543 22.22 -30.46 3.78
C ARG A 543 22.23 -29.98 5.24
N VAL A 544 22.03 -30.88 6.20
CA VAL A 544 21.94 -30.54 7.64
C VAL A 544 23.29 -30.07 8.17
N ARG A 545 24.37 -30.76 7.81
CA ARG A 545 25.75 -30.41 8.19
C ARG A 545 26.17 -29.07 7.60
N ARG A 546 25.93 -28.84 6.30
CA ARG A 546 26.19 -27.54 5.66
C ARG A 546 25.44 -26.42 6.37
N ARG A 547 24.14 -26.60 6.59
CA ARG A 547 23.30 -25.63 7.31
C ARG A 547 23.87 -25.33 8.70
N ASN A 548 24.15 -26.36 9.49
CA ASN A 548 24.64 -26.19 10.86
C ASN A 548 25.98 -25.47 10.88
N TRP A 549 26.88 -25.80 9.96
CA TRP A 549 28.17 -25.13 9.83
C TRP A 549 27.99 -23.64 9.53
N ILE A 550 27.18 -23.27 8.53
CA ILE A 550 26.88 -21.88 8.16
C ILE A 550 26.32 -21.10 9.36
N VAL A 551 25.33 -21.71 10.03
CA VAL A 551 24.64 -21.09 11.16
C VAL A 551 25.60 -20.83 12.32
N GLN A 552 26.40 -21.82 12.69
CA GLN A 552 27.26 -21.76 13.87
C GLN A 552 28.51 -20.91 13.66
N HIS A 553 29.10 -20.95 12.46
CA HIS A 553 30.40 -20.33 12.21
C HIS A 553 30.32 -18.92 11.62
N ILE A 554 29.25 -18.59 10.88
CA ILE A 554 29.12 -17.31 10.18
C ILE A 554 27.86 -16.56 10.61
N LEU A 555 26.67 -17.13 10.38
CA LEU A 555 25.40 -16.39 10.52
C LEU A 555 25.13 -15.94 11.96
N ARG A 556 25.12 -16.87 12.93
CA ARG A 556 24.84 -16.52 14.34
C ARG A 556 25.91 -15.60 14.93
N PRO A 557 27.22 -15.84 14.71
CA PRO A 557 28.24 -14.93 15.23
C PRO A 557 28.21 -13.52 14.61
N LEU A 558 27.97 -13.38 13.29
CA LEU A 558 27.78 -12.06 12.66
C LEU A 558 26.51 -11.36 13.14
N ASN A 559 25.38 -12.06 13.21
CA ASN A 559 24.14 -11.49 13.77
C ASN A 559 24.32 -11.07 15.23
N GLY A 560 25.24 -11.69 15.98
CA GLY A 560 25.61 -11.27 17.33
C GLY A 560 26.25 -9.87 17.41
N LEU A 561 26.64 -9.29 16.27
CA LEU A 561 27.11 -7.90 16.15
C LEU A 561 25.95 -6.91 15.94
N ASN A 562 24.69 -7.35 15.79
CA ASN A 562 23.50 -6.49 15.66
C ASN A 562 23.09 -5.83 17.00
N ARG A 563 24.09 -5.47 17.79
CA ARG A 563 24.03 -4.79 19.09
C ARG A 563 24.78 -3.46 19.07
N TYR A 564 25.35 -3.09 17.93
CA TYR A 564 26.06 -1.83 17.75
C TYR A 564 25.21 -0.86 16.93
N TYR A 565 25.37 0.43 17.19
CA TYR A 565 24.76 1.51 16.41
C TYR A 565 25.76 2.66 16.27
N LEU A 566 25.43 3.62 15.41
CA LEU A 566 26.17 4.86 15.22
C LEU A 566 25.41 6.00 15.87
N SER A 567 26.13 6.81 16.64
CA SER A 567 25.64 8.05 17.23
C SER A 567 26.38 9.21 16.58
N GLY A 568 25.65 10.20 16.08
CA GLY A 568 26.16 11.31 15.29
C GLY A 568 25.89 12.67 15.95
N PRO A 569 26.35 13.75 15.30
CA PRO A 569 26.05 15.10 15.75
C PRO A 569 24.56 15.42 15.62
N SER A 570 24.03 16.20 16.56
CA SER A 570 22.62 16.52 16.63
C SER A 570 22.09 17.29 15.42
N GLY A 571 20.87 16.98 14.99
CA GLY A 571 20.21 17.58 13.83
C GLY A 571 20.65 17.01 12.48
N ASN A 572 21.41 15.92 12.48
CA ASN A 572 21.72 15.17 11.27
C ASN A 572 20.57 14.22 10.91
N ASP A 573 20.25 14.07 9.61
CA ASP A 573 19.21 13.13 9.13
C ASP A 573 19.41 11.67 9.58
N PHE A 574 20.62 11.31 10.02
CA PHE A 574 21.04 10.00 10.47
C PHE A 574 21.69 10.03 11.86
N GLU A 575 21.30 11.00 12.71
CA GLU A 575 21.83 11.21 14.06
C GLU A 575 21.98 9.90 14.85
N THR A 576 20.94 9.07 14.91
CA THR A 576 21.02 7.72 15.50
C THR A 576 20.79 6.67 14.43
N THR A 577 21.78 5.82 14.14
CA THR A 577 21.68 4.81 13.05
C THR A 577 21.98 3.40 13.55
N ILE A 578 21.01 2.48 13.47
CA ILE A 578 21.22 1.08 13.86
C ILE A 578 22.10 0.36 12.83
N MET A 579 23.06 -0.45 13.28
CA MET A 579 23.84 -1.31 12.38
C MET A 579 23.28 -2.72 12.36
N ILE A 580 23.12 -3.27 11.15
CA ILE A 580 22.68 -4.64 10.93
C ILE A 580 23.72 -5.36 10.06
N PHE A 581 24.45 -6.28 10.67
CA PHE A 581 25.36 -7.19 10.01
C PHE A 581 24.54 -8.30 9.35
N ARG A 582 24.58 -8.35 8.02
CA ARG A 582 23.77 -9.30 7.22
C ARG A 582 24.67 -10.11 6.29
N PRO A 583 24.97 -11.37 6.64
CA PRO A 583 25.63 -12.29 5.73
C PRO A 583 24.62 -12.89 4.74
N PHE A 584 25.01 -12.98 3.47
CA PHE A 584 24.25 -13.66 2.41
C PHE A 584 25.12 -14.74 1.78
N PHE A 585 24.49 -15.83 1.33
CA PHE A 585 25.20 -17.08 1.04
C PHE A 585 24.88 -17.64 -0.34
N TRP A 586 25.89 -18.23 -0.98
CA TRP A 586 25.80 -19.05 -2.19
C TRP A 586 26.61 -20.30 -1.95
N ILE A 587 26.14 -21.45 -2.44
CA ILE A 587 26.87 -22.72 -2.34
C ILE A 587 27.13 -23.24 -3.75
N GLY A 588 28.37 -23.61 -4.03
CA GLY A 588 28.81 -24.14 -5.32
C GLY A 588 29.60 -23.12 -6.13
N SER A 589 29.67 -23.30 -7.44
CA SER A 589 30.44 -22.45 -8.34
C SER A 589 29.56 -21.37 -9.00
N SER A 590 30.19 -20.27 -9.46
CA SER A 590 29.57 -19.21 -10.26
C SER A 590 28.40 -18.46 -9.57
N PRO A 591 28.66 -17.72 -8.48
CA PRO A 591 27.63 -16.89 -7.85
C PRO A 591 27.10 -15.80 -8.81
N PRO A 592 25.84 -15.35 -8.63
CA PRO A 592 25.21 -14.38 -9.53
C PRO A 592 25.82 -12.96 -9.48
N ILE A 593 26.56 -12.67 -8.40
CA ILE A 593 27.27 -11.40 -8.17
C ILE A 593 28.57 -11.69 -7.41
N THR A 594 29.54 -10.77 -7.48
CA THR A 594 30.86 -10.95 -6.87
C THR A 594 30.79 -11.11 -5.35
N PRO A 595 31.36 -12.19 -4.77
CA PRO A 595 31.42 -12.39 -3.33
C PRO A 595 32.35 -11.42 -2.63
N THR A 596 32.10 -11.26 -1.33
CA THR A 596 33.03 -10.60 -0.40
C THR A 596 34.11 -11.57 0.04
N TYR A 597 33.71 -12.82 0.31
CA TYR A 597 34.58 -13.91 0.72
C TYR A 597 34.22 -15.19 -0.03
N GLU A 598 35.24 -15.91 -0.46
CA GLU A 598 35.17 -17.25 -1.03
C GLU A 598 35.77 -18.20 -0.02
N ILE A 599 34.97 -19.15 0.47
CA ILE A 599 35.35 -20.02 1.59
C ILE A 599 35.27 -21.47 1.15
N GLU A 600 36.41 -22.13 1.13
CA GLU A 600 36.51 -23.57 1.03
C GLU A 600 36.41 -24.20 2.42
N VAL A 601 35.39 -25.04 2.62
CA VAL A 601 35.10 -25.68 3.89
C VAL A 601 35.45 -27.17 3.83
N ASN A 602 36.59 -27.50 4.44
CA ASN A 602 37.11 -28.85 4.55
C ASN A 602 36.33 -29.68 5.58
N TYR A 603 35.97 -30.91 5.20
CA TYR A 603 35.14 -31.80 6.03
C TYR A 603 35.74 -32.14 7.41
N ARG A 604 37.06 -32.04 7.56
CA ARG A 604 37.80 -32.30 8.81
C ARG A 604 38.73 -31.14 9.13
N GLY A 605 39.26 -31.19 10.35
CA GLY A 605 40.29 -30.27 10.81
C GLY A 605 39.75 -29.00 11.46
N ASN A 606 40.68 -28.15 11.89
CA ASN A 606 40.44 -26.85 12.54
C ASN A 606 41.27 -25.74 11.87
N GLU A 607 41.70 -25.97 10.63
CA GLU A 607 42.51 -25.08 9.84
C GLU A 607 41.80 -23.75 9.60
N PHE A 608 42.59 -22.70 9.41
CA PHE A 608 42.13 -21.39 8.98
C PHE A 608 43.30 -20.74 8.25
N GLU A 609 43.27 -20.82 6.93
CA GLU A 609 44.31 -20.39 6.00
C GLU A 609 43.70 -19.33 5.07
N PRO A 610 43.72 -18.05 5.48
CA PRO A 610 43.21 -16.97 4.65
C PRO A 610 44.27 -16.47 3.64
N ASP A 611 43.85 -16.24 2.40
CA ASP A 611 44.55 -15.45 1.39
C ASP A 611 43.62 -14.36 0.81
N GLY A 612 43.64 -13.19 1.44
CA GLY A 612 42.78 -12.08 1.04
C GLY A 612 41.30 -12.39 1.20
N ASN A 613 40.57 -12.56 0.10
CA ASN A 613 39.15 -12.89 0.14
C ASN A 613 38.89 -14.40 0.01
N GLU A 614 39.90 -15.19 -0.34
CA GLU A 614 39.85 -16.64 -0.41
C GLU A 614 40.27 -17.22 0.94
N ILE A 615 39.52 -18.17 1.48
CA ILE A 615 39.75 -18.70 2.82
C ILE A 615 39.53 -20.21 2.82
N GLU A 616 40.54 -20.97 3.24
CA GLU A 616 40.37 -22.39 3.54
C GLU A 616 40.15 -22.58 5.04
N VAL A 617 39.09 -23.33 5.39
CA VAL A 617 38.72 -23.57 6.79
C VAL A 617 38.34 -25.01 7.06
N GLY A 618 38.74 -25.53 8.21
CA GLY A 618 38.28 -26.83 8.70
C GLY A 618 36.88 -26.78 9.30
N ASN A 619 36.17 -27.91 9.31
CA ASN A 619 34.84 -28.05 9.91
C ASN A 619 34.77 -27.58 11.39
N ASN A 620 35.85 -27.74 12.16
CA ASN A 620 35.92 -27.34 13.57
C ASN A 620 36.66 -26.00 13.79
N VAL A 621 36.71 -25.14 12.76
CA VAL A 621 37.34 -23.81 12.87
C VAL A 621 36.68 -23.00 14.00
N ASN A 622 37.48 -22.24 14.75
CA ASN A 622 36.94 -21.37 15.78
C ASN A 622 36.16 -20.20 15.13
N ALA A 623 34.84 -20.15 15.35
CA ALA A 623 33.98 -19.09 14.82
C ALA A 623 34.45 -17.66 15.18
N GLN A 624 35.04 -17.45 16.36
CA GLN A 624 35.60 -16.14 16.74
C GLN A 624 36.84 -15.77 15.93
N ARG A 625 37.57 -16.75 15.38
CA ARG A 625 38.69 -16.48 14.45
C ARG A 625 38.15 -15.98 13.11
N LEU A 626 37.10 -16.63 12.59
CA LEU A 626 36.40 -16.19 11.38
C LEU A 626 35.82 -14.77 11.52
N ILE A 627 35.07 -14.49 12.59
CA ILE A 627 34.46 -13.17 12.78
C ILE A 627 35.50 -12.05 12.88
N ARG A 628 36.59 -12.29 13.60
CA ARG A 628 37.69 -11.31 13.67
C ARG A 628 38.27 -11.04 12.29
N TYR A 629 38.41 -12.07 11.46
CA TYR A 629 38.87 -11.90 10.09
C TYR A 629 37.90 -11.07 9.24
N PHE A 630 36.60 -11.36 9.30
CA PHE A 630 35.57 -10.63 8.54
C PHE A 630 35.42 -9.17 8.96
N ILE A 631 35.75 -8.84 10.21
CA ILE A 631 35.74 -7.46 10.74
C ILE A 631 37.14 -6.81 10.66
N GLY A 632 38.18 -7.56 10.27
CA GLY A 632 39.54 -7.05 10.14
C GLY A 632 40.28 -6.80 11.46
N LYS A 633 39.83 -7.43 12.55
CA LYS A 633 40.44 -7.38 13.87
C LYS A 633 41.67 -8.29 13.93
N THR A 634 42.83 -7.72 14.26
CA THR A 634 44.10 -8.47 14.41
C THR A 634 44.33 -8.98 15.84
N GLY A 635 43.75 -8.32 16.84
CA GLY A 635 43.91 -8.67 18.26
C GLY A 635 43.16 -9.92 18.71
N THR A 636 43.55 -10.47 19.86
CA THR A 636 42.76 -11.47 20.59
C THR A 636 41.58 -10.81 21.31
N GLY A 637 40.49 -11.57 21.53
CA GLY A 637 39.27 -11.07 22.20
C GLY A 637 38.09 -10.83 21.26
N ASN A 638 36.96 -10.42 21.84
CA ASN A 638 35.72 -10.16 21.12
C ASN A 638 35.79 -8.86 20.30
N VAL A 639 34.96 -8.75 19.27
CA VAL A 639 34.72 -7.51 18.53
C VAL A 639 34.15 -6.46 19.49
N ASN A 640 34.66 -5.23 19.40
CA ASN A 640 34.23 -4.06 20.16
C ASN A 640 34.06 -2.82 19.24
N GLU A 641 33.69 -1.69 19.83
CA GLU A 641 33.37 -0.43 19.16
C GLU A 641 34.54 0.09 18.31
N ASN A 642 35.78 -0.02 18.82
CA ASN A 642 36.98 0.45 18.12
C ASN A 642 37.25 -0.34 16.84
N ASP A 643 36.92 -1.64 16.81
CA ASP A 643 37.08 -2.48 15.62
C ASP A 643 36.17 -2.03 14.46
N LEU A 644 35.10 -1.29 14.77
CA LEU A 644 34.10 -0.79 13.81
C LEU A 644 34.27 0.70 13.46
N SER A 645 35.27 1.39 14.03
CA SER A 645 35.51 2.84 13.86
C SER A 645 35.62 3.31 12.39
N SER A 646 36.09 2.44 11.49
CA SER A 646 36.14 2.73 10.05
C SER A 646 34.76 3.01 9.44
N ILE A 647 33.70 2.43 10.00
CA ILE A 647 32.31 2.66 9.58
C ILE A 647 31.86 4.06 10.00
N ALA A 648 32.16 4.48 11.23
CA ALA A 648 31.89 5.84 11.69
C ALA A 648 32.63 6.89 10.83
N THR A 649 33.90 6.61 10.49
CA THR A 649 34.68 7.47 9.57
C THR A 649 34.05 7.53 8.17
N TRP A 650 33.47 6.42 7.69
CA TRP A 650 32.72 6.41 6.43
C TRP A 650 31.45 7.27 6.53
N MET A 651 30.74 7.19 7.65
CA MET A 651 29.53 7.98 7.93
C MET A 651 29.83 9.49 7.90
N ASP A 652 30.85 9.93 8.65
CA ASP A 652 31.36 11.31 8.67
C ASP A 652 31.60 11.84 7.24
N ARG A 653 32.38 11.10 6.44
CA ARG A 653 32.71 11.50 5.06
C ARG A 653 31.51 11.51 4.13
N THR A 654 30.59 10.56 4.30
CA THR A 654 29.44 10.37 3.42
C THR A 654 28.40 11.47 3.64
N LEU A 655 28.22 11.89 4.90
CA LEU A 655 27.26 12.91 5.28
C LEU A 655 27.88 14.32 5.35
N GLY A 656 29.20 14.44 5.20
CA GLY A 656 29.90 15.73 5.24
C GLY A 656 29.92 16.36 6.63
N VAL A 657 29.91 15.53 7.67
CA VAL A 657 29.94 15.94 9.08
C VAL A 657 31.12 15.28 9.80
N SER A 658 31.34 15.65 11.05
CA SER A 658 32.33 15.01 11.92
C SER A 658 31.71 14.70 13.27
N GLY A 659 32.04 13.53 13.83
CA GLY A 659 31.69 13.18 15.19
C GLY A 659 30.86 11.93 15.33
N PHE A 660 30.70 11.12 14.28
CA PHE A 660 30.11 9.80 14.44
C PHE A 660 30.98 8.89 15.33
N SER A 661 30.33 8.22 16.27
CA SER A 661 30.92 7.19 17.14
C SER A 661 30.16 5.88 16.98
N VAL A 662 30.85 4.76 17.25
CA VAL A 662 30.19 3.46 17.39
C VAL A 662 29.85 3.25 18.85
N GLU A 663 28.58 2.94 19.11
CA GLU A 663 28.05 2.68 20.44
C GLU A 663 27.39 1.29 20.49
N ARG A 664 27.06 0.83 21.69
CA ARG A 664 26.47 -0.48 21.94
C ARG A 664 25.12 -0.33 22.62
N LEU A 665 24.11 -1.03 22.09
CA LEU A 665 22.73 -1.10 22.59
C LEU A 665 22.62 -1.71 23.97
#